data_AF-A0A3D0NA34-F1
#
_entry.id   AF-A0A3D0NA34-F1
#
_cell.length_a   1.000
_cell.length_b   1.000
_cell.length_c   1.000
_cell.angle_alpha   90.00
_cell.angle_beta   90.00
_cell.angle_gamma   90.00
#
_symmetry.space_group_name_H-M   'P 1'
#
loop_
_entity.id
_entity.type
_entity.pdbx_description
1 polymer ?
#
loop_
_entity_poly.entity_id
_entity_poly.type
_entity_poly.pdbx_seq_one_letter_code
_entity_poly.pdbx_strand_id
1 'polypeptide(L)'
;MAAALAEAGPAFAAAILRDDQGRVIDFACTLAQSPTTQRITSVALDRDWYSPGDTAQVTVGLDGIEADGLHVTVTPFDAFGRELPGAEAPATGTETAVALPVPQAITTGHWLTVTLRAEDRVYDVARTPLLIPRPHTDYFADWRMSTWGSGNAMPPYLDMTFCEQLGRTGVSSQLVSTDAMLASVSGLQSPVGYGYPLPGTGPFEGEGTVREPCFSDPEVRARVVEGAATTAAAQRGYGPICAYLKDETSLVKNDRDVCSGPYCAERYEQWLRARYPSIEALNATWGTDYADFSEPGFVAYRDAREQATWAPWLEFRRFMDWYWTESVDLIRSGMREGDPAIPVAYPNTFGPNPFAGRDYWQLAQASEYSMEYMTEVRGGVDSAGHRMAFEPFAQWTAPGTPHLPWVGYVHEPEDIEFIPWWASLHGASGVTIYGSMSTFAGNASWAQLYPDLRITKRGALYEEVTRDLREGVGKLLMSAERPQPKIAMLWSQPSMYVGWMLSEFEGDPGGPGGRADDPYGSHGWSRMAWRHLIHATGRQYDWLCEEQLPGAIRGYDVLVLPATYALDERVVEAARSLLALGGTVIADMGVGITNEHGLPGARDEALEELFGLERAGTPTWTKREMTLAGLPVEVYADAAGEPEISMKEHPGGG
;
A
#
# COMPACT_ATOMS: atom_id res chain seq x y z
N MET A 1 -52.22 35.55 3.71
CA MET A 1 -50.86 34.99 3.76
C MET A 1 -50.32 35.25 5.14
N ALA A 2 -50.22 34.23 5.99
CA ALA A 2 -49.35 34.33 7.16
C ALA A 2 -47.94 34.56 6.62
N ALA A 3 -47.24 35.60 7.08
CA ALA A 3 -45.82 35.74 6.77
C ALA A 3 -45.14 34.50 7.35
N ALA A 4 -44.67 33.59 6.49
CA ALA A 4 -43.72 32.58 6.89
C ALA A 4 -42.47 33.37 7.30
N LEU A 5 -42.34 33.66 8.58
CA LEU A 5 -41.16 34.33 9.14
C LEU A 5 -40.03 33.30 9.03
N ALA A 6 -39.07 33.58 8.14
CA ALA A 6 -37.92 32.72 7.89
C ALA A 6 -36.97 32.68 9.10
N GLU A 7 -36.12 31.66 9.15
CA GLU A 7 -34.98 31.52 10.08
C GLU A 7 -34.06 32.77 10.02
N ALA A 8 -33.31 33.05 11.09
CA ALA A 8 -32.44 34.22 11.16
C ALA A 8 -31.33 34.18 10.08
N GLY A 9 -30.94 35.35 9.56
CA GLY A 9 -29.92 35.48 8.52
C GLY A 9 -30.47 35.69 7.10
N PRO A 10 -29.61 35.55 6.05
CA PRO A 10 -29.99 35.74 4.67
C PRO A 10 -30.81 34.55 4.15
N ALA A 11 -32.09 34.77 3.87
CA ALA A 11 -32.98 33.80 3.24
C ALA A 11 -32.84 33.86 1.71
N PHE A 12 -32.62 32.71 1.09
CA PHE A 12 -32.62 32.57 -0.37
C PHE A 12 -34.05 32.33 -0.88
N ALA A 13 -34.53 33.18 -1.78
CA ALA A 13 -35.79 32.99 -2.47
C ALA A 13 -35.52 32.76 -3.96
N ALA A 14 -35.91 31.59 -4.46
CA ALA A 14 -35.92 31.30 -5.89
C ALA A 14 -37.35 31.14 -6.41
N ALA A 15 -37.63 31.72 -7.56
CA ALA A 15 -38.86 31.56 -8.30
C ALA A 15 -38.56 30.94 -9.67
N ILE A 16 -39.35 29.93 -10.05
CA ILE A 16 -39.27 29.27 -11.35
C ILE A 16 -40.58 29.55 -12.08
N LEU A 17 -40.51 30.21 -13.23
CA LEU A 17 -41.66 30.43 -14.10
C LEU A 17 -41.83 29.21 -15.00
N ARG A 18 -43.04 28.64 -15.02
CA ARG A 18 -43.42 27.54 -15.90
C ARG A 18 -44.53 27.97 -16.84
N ASP A 19 -44.52 27.44 -18.06
CA ASP A 19 -45.62 27.62 -19.01
C ASP A 19 -46.81 26.70 -18.68
N ASP A 20 -47.85 26.75 -19.53
CA ASP A 20 -49.07 25.94 -19.42
C ASP A 20 -48.84 24.44 -19.60
N GLN A 21 -47.68 24.04 -20.11
CA GLN A 21 -47.23 22.66 -20.27
C GLN A 21 -46.29 22.21 -19.13
N GLY A 22 -46.03 23.08 -18.14
CA GLY A 22 -45.16 22.80 -17.01
C GLY A 22 -43.66 22.91 -17.31
N ARG A 23 -43.28 23.37 -18.51
CA ARG A 23 -41.88 23.59 -18.90
C ARG A 23 -41.34 24.84 -18.22
N VAL A 24 -40.11 24.77 -17.71
CA VAL A 24 -39.43 25.93 -17.12
C VAL A 24 -39.07 26.91 -18.24
N ILE A 25 -39.56 28.13 -18.16
CA ILE A 25 -39.31 29.19 -19.15
C ILE A 25 -38.50 30.38 -18.61
N ASP A 26 -38.44 30.55 -17.29
CA ASP A 26 -37.60 31.56 -16.63
C ASP A 26 -37.31 31.18 -15.17
N PHE A 27 -36.29 31.79 -14.56
CA PHE A 27 -36.02 31.70 -13.13
C PHE A 27 -35.39 32.99 -12.58
N ALA A 28 -35.68 33.30 -11.33
CA ALA A 28 -35.06 34.42 -10.61
C ALA A 28 -34.70 33.98 -9.19
N CYS A 29 -33.60 34.51 -8.66
CA CYS A 29 -33.20 34.30 -7.27
C CYS A 29 -32.80 35.61 -6.59
N THR A 30 -33.13 35.76 -5.31
CA THR A 30 -32.72 36.91 -4.49
C THR A 30 -32.43 36.49 -3.05
N LEU A 31 -31.68 37.32 -2.32
CA LEU A 31 -31.42 37.18 -0.89
C LEU A 31 -32.27 38.20 -0.14
N ALA A 32 -33.02 37.76 0.85
CA ALA A 32 -33.78 38.61 1.77
C ALA A 32 -33.23 38.46 3.18
N GLN A 33 -33.24 39.52 3.99
CA GLN A 33 -32.86 39.44 5.39
C GLN A 33 -34.07 39.04 6.23
N SER A 34 -33.93 38.01 7.07
CA SER A 34 -34.98 37.64 8.03
C SER A 34 -35.18 38.73 9.10
N PRO A 35 -36.43 38.99 9.52
CA PRO A 35 -36.72 39.96 10.59
C PRO A 35 -36.40 39.44 12.00
N THR A 36 -36.05 38.16 12.16
CA THR A 36 -35.73 37.55 13.46
C THR A 36 -34.33 37.98 13.93
N THR A 37 -34.22 38.51 15.15
CA THR A 37 -32.95 38.94 15.77
C THR A 37 -32.35 37.89 16.71
N GLN A 38 -33.15 36.93 17.18
CA GLN A 38 -32.69 35.77 17.96
C GLN A 38 -31.90 34.84 17.04
N ARG A 39 -30.64 34.55 17.37
CA ARG A 39 -29.78 33.74 16.51
C ARG A 39 -28.75 32.92 17.29
N ILE A 40 -28.30 31.85 16.66
CA ILE A 40 -27.16 31.05 17.04
C ILE A 40 -25.90 31.71 16.46
N THR A 41 -24.90 31.96 17.29
CA THR A 41 -23.64 32.60 16.88
C THR A 41 -22.48 31.61 16.76
N SER A 42 -22.55 30.50 17.49
CA SER A 42 -21.56 29.43 17.43
C SER A 42 -22.15 28.12 17.94
N VAL A 43 -21.58 27.01 17.50
CA VAL A 43 -21.79 25.68 18.08
C VAL A 43 -20.42 25.04 18.24
N ALA A 44 -20.05 24.72 19.48
CA ALA A 44 -18.79 24.08 19.82
C ALA A 44 -19.02 22.76 20.56
N LEU A 45 -18.16 21.79 20.29
CA LEU A 45 -18.08 20.50 20.98
C LEU A 45 -16.87 20.52 21.91
N ASP A 46 -16.94 19.82 23.05
CA ASP A 46 -15.82 19.75 24.00
C ASP A 46 -14.68 18.82 23.55
N ARG A 47 -14.94 17.99 22.53
CA ARG A 47 -13.98 17.06 21.92
C ARG A 47 -14.16 16.99 20.41
N ASP A 48 -13.09 16.62 19.72
CA ASP A 48 -13.08 16.43 18.26
C ASP A 48 -13.86 15.18 17.80
N TRP A 49 -13.93 14.16 18.65
CA TRP A 49 -14.66 12.91 18.39
C TRP A 49 -15.06 12.21 19.69
N TYR A 50 -15.97 11.24 19.57
CA TYR A 50 -16.57 10.53 20.70
C TYR A 50 -16.64 9.03 20.45
N SER A 51 -16.75 8.26 21.53
CA SER A 51 -17.11 6.84 21.50
C SER A 51 -18.58 6.66 21.89
N PRO A 52 -19.25 5.60 21.43
CA PRO A 52 -20.59 5.26 21.92
C PRO A 52 -20.63 5.16 23.46
N GLY A 53 -21.60 5.83 24.08
CA GLY A 53 -21.74 5.90 25.54
C GLY A 53 -21.07 7.12 26.20
N ASP A 54 -20.29 7.91 25.44
CA ASP A 54 -19.87 9.24 25.90
C ASP A 54 -21.07 10.20 26.03
N THR A 55 -20.82 11.36 26.64
CA THR A 55 -21.74 12.51 26.61
C THR A 55 -21.00 13.69 26.00
N ALA A 56 -21.46 14.16 24.84
CA ALA A 56 -20.94 15.36 24.20
C ALA A 56 -21.50 16.62 24.87
N GLN A 57 -20.63 17.56 25.25
CA GLN A 57 -21.03 18.87 25.72
C GLN A 57 -21.09 19.82 24.53
N VAL A 58 -22.31 20.18 24.14
CA VAL A 58 -22.56 21.10 23.02
C VAL A 58 -22.78 22.49 23.57
N THR A 59 -21.82 23.38 23.37
CA THR A 59 -21.92 24.79 23.77
C THR A 59 -22.44 25.61 22.60
N VAL A 60 -23.59 26.26 22.80
CA VAL A 60 -24.27 27.05 21.77
C VAL A 60 -24.22 28.52 22.16
N GLY A 61 -23.51 29.32 21.36
CA GLY A 61 -23.50 30.76 21.49
C GLY A 61 -24.80 31.36 20.95
N LEU A 62 -25.34 32.33 21.67
CA LEU A 62 -26.65 32.92 21.40
C LEU A 62 -26.58 34.46 21.40
N ASP A 63 -27.41 35.09 20.58
CA ASP A 63 -27.57 36.54 20.52
C ASP A 63 -29.04 36.93 20.34
N GLY A 64 -29.44 38.08 20.87
CA GLY A 64 -30.82 38.59 20.77
C GLY A 64 -31.90 37.77 21.48
N ILE A 65 -31.53 36.98 22.51
CA ILE A 65 -32.47 36.17 23.31
C ILE A 65 -33.32 37.08 24.22
N GLU A 66 -34.50 37.45 23.73
CA GLU A 66 -35.40 38.41 24.39
C GLU A 66 -36.69 37.77 24.93
N ALA A 67 -36.95 36.48 24.64
CA ALA A 67 -38.19 35.79 24.96
C ALA A 67 -38.01 34.66 25.99
N ASP A 68 -38.89 34.60 26.99
CA ASP A 68 -39.02 33.44 27.89
C ASP A 68 -39.56 32.23 27.10
N GLY A 69 -39.01 31.04 27.35
CA GLY A 69 -39.47 29.79 26.73
C GLY A 69 -38.71 29.34 25.47
N LEU A 70 -37.67 30.08 25.04
CA LEU A 70 -36.74 29.62 24.01
C LEU A 70 -35.94 28.41 24.51
N HIS A 71 -35.76 27.42 23.63
CA HIS A 71 -34.96 26.23 23.87
C HIS A 71 -33.97 26.03 22.72
N VAL A 72 -32.79 25.55 23.07
CA VAL A 72 -31.84 24.97 22.14
C VAL A 72 -32.12 23.48 22.08
N THR A 73 -32.42 22.96 20.88
CA THR A 73 -32.56 21.53 20.63
C THR A 73 -31.41 21.08 19.74
N VAL A 74 -30.68 20.05 20.16
CA VAL A 74 -29.58 19.43 19.43
C VAL A 74 -30.02 18.06 18.96
N THR A 75 -30.13 17.88 17.65
CA THR A 75 -30.59 16.62 17.03
C THR A 75 -29.50 16.07 16.12
N PRO A 76 -28.92 14.90 16.43
CA PRO A 76 -27.95 14.24 15.56
C PRO A 76 -28.64 13.51 14.40
N PHE A 77 -28.05 13.63 13.21
CA PHE A 77 -28.41 12.86 12.03
C PHE A 77 -27.18 12.10 11.56
N ASP A 78 -27.31 10.81 11.31
CA ASP A 78 -26.23 10.03 10.73
C ASP A 78 -26.07 10.28 9.22
N ALA A 79 -25.03 9.68 8.62
CA ALA A 79 -24.76 9.83 7.19
C ALA A 79 -25.83 9.21 6.26
N PHE A 80 -26.74 8.37 6.78
CA PHE A 80 -27.92 7.89 6.05
C PHE A 80 -29.12 8.84 6.18
N GLY A 81 -29.00 9.93 6.95
CA GLY A 81 -30.08 10.87 7.22
C GLY A 81 -31.05 10.39 8.30
N ARG A 82 -30.69 9.38 9.10
CA ARG A 82 -31.53 8.88 10.20
C ARG A 82 -31.37 9.80 11.40
N GLU A 83 -32.50 10.25 11.93
CA GLU A 83 -32.56 11.02 13.17
C GLU A 83 -32.23 10.12 14.37
N LEU A 84 -31.32 10.59 15.23
CA LEU A 84 -30.95 9.94 16.47
C LEU A 84 -31.51 10.73 17.67
N PRO A 85 -31.66 10.10 18.85
CA PRO A 85 -32.13 10.80 20.04
C PRO A 85 -31.29 12.05 20.33
N GLY A 86 -31.96 13.21 20.34
CA GLY A 86 -31.37 14.50 20.66
C GLY A 86 -31.46 14.86 22.13
N ALA A 87 -30.99 16.07 22.44
CA ALA A 87 -31.12 16.68 23.76
C ALA A 87 -31.55 18.14 23.61
N GLU A 88 -32.15 18.70 24.66
CA GLU A 88 -32.54 20.10 24.68
C GLU A 88 -32.22 20.75 26.02
N ALA A 89 -31.98 22.06 25.97
CA ALA A 89 -31.80 22.89 27.15
C ALA A 89 -32.48 24.24 26.95
N PRO A 90 -32.93 24.90 28.04
CA PRO A 90 -33.42 26.28 27.96
C PRO A 90 -32.35 27.22 27.40
N ALA A 91 -32.72 28.07 26.46
CA ALA A 91 -31.84 29.09 25.89
C ALA A 91 -31.78 30.29 26.84
N THR A 92 -30.75 30.37 27.68
CA THR A 92 -30.62 31.45 28.68
C THR A 92 -29.37 32.28 28.45
N GLY A 93 -29.52 33.60 28.28
CA GLY A 93 -28.39 34.52 28.14
C GLY A 93 -27.69 34.40 26.79
N THR A 94 -26.36 34.49 26.79
CA THR A 94 -25.52 34.50 25.58
C THR A 94 -24.93 33.14 25.22
N GLU A 95 -25.11 32.13 26.07
CA GLU A 95 -24.53 30.81 25.88
C GLU A 95 -25.42 29.76 26.56
N THR A 96 -25.57 28.58 25.96
CA THR A 96 -26.30 27.45 26.53
C THR A 96 -25.54 26.17 26.27
N ALA A 97 -25.33 25.37 27.32
CA ALA A 97 -24.71 24.05 27.22
C ALA A 97 -25.78 22.96 27.17
N VAL A 98 -25.66 22.06 26.20
CA VAL A 98 -26.54 20.88 26.03
C VAL A 98 -25.70 19.63 26.19
N ALA A 99 -26.05 18.79 27.17
CA ALA A 99 -25.44 17.48 27.35
C ALA A 99 -26.14 16.47 26.44
N LEU A 100 -25.47 16.09 25.35
CA LEU A 100 -25.97 15.16 24.34
C LEU A 100 -25.39 13.75 24.59
N PRO A 101 -26.21 12.75 24.94
CA PRO A 101 -25.76 11.36 25.01
C PRO A 101 -25.32 10.86 23.63
N VAL A 102 -24.13 10.27 23.53
CA VAL A 102 -23.59 9.75 22.27
C VAL A 102 -24.12 8.32 22.04
N PRO A 103 -24.92 8.09 20.99
CA PRO A 103 -25.57 6.79 20.77
C PRO A 103 -24.59 5.76 20.19
N GLN A 104 -25.07 4.51 20.07
CA GLN A 104 -24.43 3.52 19.20
C GLN A 104 -24.51 4.01 17.75
N ALA A 105 -23.35 4.13 17.11
CA ALA A 105 -23.23 4.63 15.76
C ALA A 105 -23.02 3.50 14.75
N ILE A 106 -23.59 3.64 13.56
CA ILE A 106 -23.28 2.77 12.41
C ILE A 106 -22.61 3.52 11.26
N THR A 107 -22.36 4.83 11.42
CA THR A 107 -21.57 5.67 10.51
C THR A 107 -20.56 6.45 11.33
N THR A 108 -19.45 6.88 10.74
CA THR A 108 -18.48 7.73 11.44
C THR A 108 -18.95 9.19 11.51
N GLY A 109 -19.38 9.74 10.38
CA GLY A 109 -19.88 11.11 10.28
C GLY A 109 -21.34 11.23 10.70
N HIS A 110 -21.63 12.25 11.51
CA HIS A 110 -22.97 12.72 11.84
C HIS A 110 -23.03 14.23 11.71
N TRP A 111 -24.22 14.76 11.45
CA TRP A 111 -24.51 16.19 11.51
C TRP A 111 -25.41 16.49 12.69
N LEU A 112 -24.97 17.36 13.58
CA LEU A 112 -25.84 17.96 14.58
C LEU A 112 -26.62 19.09 13.94
N THR A 113 -27.94 18.98 13.93
CA THR A 113 -28.83 20.10 13.66
C THR A 113 -29.18 20.75 15.00
N VAL A 114 -28.70 21.98 15.20
CA VAL A 114 -28.96 22.78 16.39
C VAL A 114 -30.01 23.81 16.06
N THR A 115 -31.14 23.74 16.74
CA THR A 115 -32.29 24.59 16.48
C THR A 115 -32.59 25.45 17.69
N LEU A 116 -32.66 26.76 17.48
CA LEU A 116 -33.22 27.69 18.46
C LEU A 116 -34.72 27.81 18.19
N ARG A 117 -35.56 27.35 19.13
CA ARG A 117 -37.01 27.30 18.93
C ARG A 117 -37.79 27.73 20.17
N ALA A 118 -39.02 28.18 19.97
CA ALA A 118 -40.04 28.29 21.00
C ALA A 118 -41.35 27.71 20.45
N GLU A 119 -41.95 26.76 21.16
CA GLU A 119 -43.10 25.98 20.68
C GLU A 119 -42.81 25.40 19.27
N ASP A 120 -43.70 25.61 18.30
CA ASP A 120 -43.55 25.15 16.90
C ASP A 120 -42.72 26.11 16.03
N ARG A 121 -42.23 27.23 16.59
CA ARG A 121 -41.50 28.25 15.82
C ARG A 121 -39.99 28.04 15.93
N VAL A 122 -39.35 27.90 14.77
CA VAL A 122 -37.89 27.93 14.62
C VAL A 122 -37.43 29.37 14.38
N TYR A 123 -36.42 29.80 15.15
CA TYR A 123 -35.82 31.12 15.05
C TYR A 123 -34.52 31.08 14.29
N ASP A 124 -33.70 30.06 14.51
CA ASP A 124 -32.43 29.87 13.81
C ASP A 124 -32.01 28.40 13.82
N VAL A 125 -31.19 28.02 12.84
CA VAL A 125 -30.65 26.67 12.68
C VAL A 125 -29.16 26.76 12.38
N ALA A 126 -28.36 26.02 13.14
CA ALA A 126 -26.95 25.80 12.87
C ALA A 126 -26.69 24.32 12.65
N ARG A 127 -25.62 24.01 11.89
CA ARG A 127 -25.12 22.64 11.73
C ARG A 127 -23.65 22.57 12.06
N THR A 128 -23.26 21.50 12.77
CA THR A 128 -21.86 21.18 13.06
C THR A 128 -21.68 19.65 12.98
N PRO A 129 -20.52 19.13 12.55
CA PRO A 129 -20.30 17.69 12.51
C PRO A 129 -20.09 17.12 13.91
N LEU A 130 -20.51 15.87 14.11
CA LEU A 130 -20.16 15.03 15.25
C LEU A 130 -19.51 13.75 14.72
N LEU A 131 -18.31 13.45 15.18
CA LEU A 131 -17.55 12.29 14.74
C LEU A 131 -17.60 11.16 15.78
N ILE A 132 -18.00 9.97 15.33
CA ILE A 132 -18.05 8.76 16.14
C ILE A 132 -17.35 7.63 15.35
N PRO A 133 -16.00 7.53 15.39
CA PRO A 133 -15.23 6.56 14.63
C PRO A 133 -15.74 5.12 14.80
N ARG A 134 -15.84 4.40 13.68
CA ARG A 134 -16.14 2.97 13.68
C ARG A 134 -14.89 2.10 13.83
N PRO A 135 -15.01 0.89 14.41
CA PRO A 135 -13.91 -0.08 14.40
C PRO A 135 -13.48 -0.46 12.98
N HIS A 136 -12.16 -0.52 12.74
CA HIS A 136 -11.62 -0.90 11.43
C HIS A 136 -12.00 -2.33 11.01
N THR A 137 -12.26 -3.21 11.99
CA THR A 137 -12.72 -4.59 11.76
C THR A 137 -13.97 -4.66 10.91
N ASP A 138 -14.85 -3.66 10.99
CA ASP A 138 -16.07 -3.61 10.19
C ASP A 138 -15.77 -3.39 8.70
N TYR A 139 -14.75 -2.59 8.41
CA TYR A 139 -14.31 -2.36 7.05
C TYR A 139 -13.62 -3.61 6.47
N PHE A 140 -12.72 -4.22 7.24
CA PHE A 140 -11.96 -5.42 6.84
C PHE A 140 -12.76 -6.73 6.82
N ALA A 141 -13.99 -6.73 7.33
CA ALA A 141 -14.84 -7.92 7.37
C ALA A 141 -15.43 -8.32 6.00
N ASP A 142 -15.33 -7.46 4.98
CA ASP A 142 -15.88 -7.70 3.64
C ASP A 142 -14.87 -7.30 2.56
N TRP A 143 -15.11 -7.75 1.33
CA TRP A 143 -14.35 -7.34 0.16
C TRP A 143 -14.72 -5.91 -0.25
N ARG A 144 -13.72 -5.04 -0.45
CA ARG A 144 -13.93 -3.60 -0.65
C ARG A 144 -13.31 -3.08 -1.93
N MET A 145 -13.89 -2.01 -2.47
CA MET A 145 -13.28 -1.26 -3.55
C MET A 145 -12.88 0.12 -3.05
N SER A 146 -11.61 0.46 -3.25
CA SER A 146 -11.02 1.75 -2.90
C SER A 146 -10.68 2.54 -4.17
N THR A 147 -10.32 3.81 -4.02
CA THR A 147 -9.87 4.64 -5.15
C THR A 147 -8.86 5.71 -4.70
N TRP A 148 -8.05 6.20 -5.65
CA TRP A 148 -7.41 7.50 -5.49
C TRP A 148 -8.48 8.61 -5.50
N GLY A 149 -8.70 9.25 -4.36
CA GLY A 149 -9.72 10.28 -4.19
C GLY A 149 -9.28 11.62 -4.79
N SER A 150 -10.23 12.38 -5.31
CA SER A 150 -10.03 13.76 -5.72
C SER A 150 -10.52 14.74 -4.66
N GLY A 151 -10.35 14.38 -3.38
CA GLY A 151 -10.73 15.22 -2.24
C GLY A 151 -10.16 16.63 -2.39
N ASN A 152 -11.03 17.64 -2.34
CA ASN A 152 -10.75 19.07 -2.56
C ASN A 152 -10.55 19.53 -4.02
N ALA A 153 -10.71 18.66 -5.02
CA ALA A 153 -10.65 19.07 -6.44
C ALA A 153 -11.93 19.77 -6.92
N MET A 154 -12.95 19.88 -6.06
CA MET A 154 -14.26 20.45 -6.36
C MET A 154 -14.71 21.45 -5.29
N PRO A 155 -15.69 22.32 -5.61
CA PRO A 155 -16.32 23.16 -4.60
C PRO A 155 -16.92 22.32 -3.45
N PRO A 156 -16.68 22.68 -2.17
CA PRO A 156 -17.07 21.85 -1.02
C PRO A 156 -18.55 21.47 -0.94
N TYR A 157 -19.44 22.29 -1.51
CA TYR A 157 -20.87 22.02 -1.54
C TYR A 157 -21.25 20.82 -2.43
N LEU A 158 -20.32 20.31 -3.26
CA LEU A 158 -20.50 19.12 -4.10
C LEU A 158 -19.87 17.86 -3.53
N ASP A 159 -19.06 17.94 -2.47
CA ASP A 159 -18.28 16.78 -2.00
C ASP A 159 -19.17 15.60 -1.59
N MET A 160 -20.31 15.90 -0.97
CA MET A 160 -21.31 14.90 -0.58
C MET A 160 -21.92 14.21 -1.80
N THR A 161 -22.34 14.98 -2.79
CA THR A 161 -22.87 14.46 -4.06
C THR A 161 -21.82 13.61 -4.77
N PHE A 162 -20.56 14.03 -4.74
CA PHE A 162 -19.46 13.25 -5.30
C PHE A 162 -19.28 11.91 -4.60
N CYS A 163 -19.22 11.89 -3.27
CA CYS A 163 -19.10 10.66 -2.50
C CYS A 163 -20.29 9.71 -2.74
N GLU A 164 -21.50 10.26 -2.86
CA GLU A 164 -22.70 9.49 -3.22
C GLU A 164 -22.59 8.88 -4.63
N GLN A 165 -22.23 9.69 -5.64
CA GLN A 165 -22.06 9.17 -7.01
C GLN A 165 -20.93 8.15 -7.11
N LEU A 166 -19.85 8.34 -6.35
CA LEU A 166 -18.74 7.39 -6.26
C LEU A 166 -19.18 6.08 -5.59
N GLY A 167 -20.00 6.16 -4.53
CA GLY A 167 -20.63 4.98 -3.92
C GLY A 167 -21.46 4.15 -4.89
N ARG A 168 -22.12 4.82 -5.86
CA ARG A 168 -22.90 4.15 -6.92
C ARG A 168 -22.05 3.40 -7.94
N THR A 169 -20.73 3.61 -8.01
CA THR A 169 -19.82 2.75 -8.80
C THR A 169 -19.31 1.56 -8.00
N GLY A 170 -19.67 1.51 -6.71
CA GLY A 170 -19.28 0.47 -5.79
C GLY A 170 -18.03 0.73 -4.97
N VAL A 171 -17.42 1.90 -5.15
CA VAL A 171 -16.32 2.36 -4.31
C VAL A 171 -16.85 2.67 -2.91
N SER A 172 -16.17 2.18 -1.89
CA SER A 172 -16.52 2.35 -0.47
C SER A 172 -15.44 3.04 0.35
N SER A 173 -14.29 3.31 -0.25
CA SER A 173 -13.20 4.05 0.38
C SER A 173 -12.40 4.87 -0.61
N GLN A 174 -11.74 5.92 -0.10
CA GLN A 174 -10.92 6.78 -0.95
C GLN A 174 -9.69 7.31 -0.21
N LEU A 175 -8.56 7.32 -0.93
CA LEU A 175 -7.33 7.99 -0.51
C LEU A 175 -7.50 9.50 -0.63
N VAL A 176 -7.49 10.20 0.52
CA VAL A 176 -7.78 11.64 0.59
C VAL A 176 -6.95 12.35 1.66
N SER A 177 -6.77 13.65 1.48
CA SER A 177 -6.21 14.53 2.50
C SER A 177 -7.18 14.70 3.68
N THR A 178 -6.66 15.16 4.83
CA THR A 178 -7.45 15.42 6.05
C THR A 178 -8.68 16.29 5.79
N ASP A 179 -8.54 17.36 4.99
CA ASP A 179 -9.62 18.31 4.73
C ASP A 179 -10.83 17.69 3.99
N ALA A 180 -10.61 16.59 3.24
CA ALA A 180 -11.66 15.87 2.53
C ALA A 180 -12.26 14.69 3.32
N MET A 181 -11.73 14.40 4.52
CA MET A 181 -12.20 13.26 5.32
C MET A 181 -13.61 13.47 5.85
N LEU A 182 -13.98 14.70 6.25
CA LEU A 182 -15.34 14.98 6.73
C LEU A 182 -16.39 14.69 5.66
N ALA A 183 -16.12 15.11 4.42
CA ALA A 183 -16.98 14.81 3.29
C ALA A 183 -17.05 13.30 3.01
N SER A 184 -15.92 12.60 3.10
CA SER A 184 -15.85 11.15 2.92
C SER A 184 -16.77 10.43 3.91
N VAL A 185 -16.59 10.66 5.21
CA VAL A 185 -17.36 9.94 6.25
C VAL A 185 -18.83 10.32 6.25
N SER A 186 -19.16 11.57 5.88
CA SER A 186 -20.54 12.03 5.74
C SER A 186 -21.19 11.47 4.47
N GLY A 187 -20.40 11.23 3.43
CA GLY A 187 -20.80 10.63 2.15
C GLY A 187 -20.73 9.10 2.12
N LEU A 188 -20.71 8.45 3.29
CA LEU A 188 -20.65 6.99 3.44
C LEU A 188 -19.43 6.34 2.78
N GLN A 189 -18.32 7.08 2.66
CA GLN A 189 -17.03 6.60 2.20
C GLN A 189 -16.06 6.48 3.40
N SER A 190 -15.26 5.42 3.41
CA SER A 190 -14.20 5.26 4.42
C SER A 190 -12.92 5.97 3.95
N PRO A 191 -12.38 6.95 4.69
CA PRO A 191 -11.16 7.61 4.26
C PRO A 191 -9.95 6.68 4.42
N VAL A 192 -9.01 6.74 3.48
CA VAL A 192 -7.63 6.30 3.69
C VAL A 192 -6.80 7.57 3.91
N GLY A 193 -6.07 7.63 5.02
CA GLY A 193 -5.32 8.83 5.39
C GLY A 193 -4.09 9.03 4.52
N TYR A 194 -4.03 10.13 3.77
CA TYR A 194 -2.93 10.49 2.87
C TYR A 194 -2.20 11.76 3.32
N GLY A 195 -0.93 11.90 2.90
CA GLY A 195 -0.20 13.16 2.96
C GLY A 195 0.52 13.43 4.28
N TYR A 196 0.99 12.38 4.95
CA TYR A 196 1.75 12.52 6.19
C TYR A 196 3.07 13.28 5.91
N PRO A 197 3.34 14.42 6.57
CA PRO A 197 4.49 15.28 6.31
C PRO A 197 5.78 14.73 6.96
N LEU A 198 6.09 13.46 6.70
CA LEU A 198 7.21 12.76 7.33
C LEU A 198 8.49 12.98 6.52
N PRO A 199 9.58 13.45 7.13
CA PRO A 199 10.84 13.61 6.43
C PRO A 199 11.40 12.24 6.03
N GLY A 200 11.90 12.12 4.80
CA GLY A 200 12.67 10.96 4.37
C GLY A 200 11.86 9.76 3.90
N THR A 201 10.54 9.88 3.78
CA THR A 201 9.68 8.81 3.24
C THR A 201 9.67 8.76 1.70
N GLY A 202 10.17 9.80 1.02
CA GLY A 202 10.29 9.83 -0.43
C GLY A 202 11.62 9.28 -0.95
N PRO A 203 11.69 8.94 -2.25
CA PRO A 203 12.95 8.60 -2.92
C PRO A 203 13.96 9.73 -2.75
N PHE A 204 15.18 9.40 -2.35
CA PHE A 204 16.26 10.37 -2.38
C PHE A 204 16.77 10.55 -3.82
N GLU A 205 16.84 11.81 -4.24
CA GLU A 205 17.24 12.24 -5.58
C GLU A 205 18.54 13.09 -5.56
N GLY A 206 19.18 13.24 -4.40
CA GLY A 206 20.39 14.04 -4.26
C GLY A 206 21.61 13.43 -4.94
N GLU A 207 22.63 14.26 -5.18
CA GLU A 207 23.86 13.83 -5.86
C GLU A 207 24.90 13.18 -4.95
N GLY A 208 24.84 13.46 -3.64
CA GLY A 208 25.78 12.92 -2.65
C GLY A 208 25.47 11.48 -2.23
N THR A 209 26.42 10.86 -1.53
CA THR A 209 26.26 9.53 -0.94
C THR A 209 25.68 9.58 0.47
N VAL A 210 25.58 10.76 1.08
CA VAL A 210 24.85 10.98 2.35
C VAL A 210 23.39 11.28 2.02
N ARG A 211 22.48 10.43 2.50
CA ARG A 211 21.04 10.63 2.36
C ARG A 211 20.56 11.75 3.27
N GLU A 212 19.84 12.72 2.71
CA GLU A 212 19.18 13.77 3.47
C GLU A 212 17.68 13.80 3.12
N PRO A 213 16.78 13.64 4.11
CA PRO A 213 17.04 13.30 5.51
C PRO A 213 17.37 11.79 5.71
N CYS A 214 18.15 11.48 6.74
CA CYS A 214 18.59 10.13 7.11
C CYS A 214 17.82 9.59 8.32
N PHE A 215 17.23 8.39 8.25
CA PHE A 215 16.55 7.73 9.38
C PHE A 215 17.49 7.21 10.47
N SER A 216 18.81 7.31 10.28
CA SER A 216 19.80 7.06 11.34
C SER A 216 20.08 8.32 12.16
N ASP A 217 19.74 9.50 11.64
CA ASP A 217 19.92 10.76 12.36
C ASP A 217 18.88 10.87 13.50
N PRO A 218 19.30 10.96 14.78
CA PRO A 218 18.38 11.06 15.92
C PRO A 218 17.37 12.22 15.81
N GLU A 219 17.76 13.36 15.22
CA GLU A 219 16.86 14.51 15.06
C GLU A 219 15.81 14.26 13.98
N VAL A 220 16.17 13.57 12.90
CA VAL A 220 15.19 13.12 11.89
C VAL A 220 14.22 12.13 12.52
N ARG A 221 14.72 11.15 13.28
CA ARG A 221 13.87 10.14 13.93
C ARG A 221 12.85 10.78 14.87
N ALA A 222 13.27 11.74 15.70
CA ALA A 222 12.37 12.47 16.60
C ALA A 222 11.26 13.20 15.83
N ARG A 223 11.60 13.90 14.74
CA ARG A 223 10.61 14.60 13.88
C ARG A 223 9.64 13.65 13.18
N VAL A 224 10.11 12.47 12.78
CA VAL A 224 9.24 11.44 12.18
C VAL A 224 8.20 10.98 13.20
N VAL A 225 8.62 10.65 14.43
CA VAL A 225 7.71 10.20 15.50
C VAL A 225 6.68 11.29 15.83
N GLU A 226 7.12 12.53 16.05
CA GLU A 226 6.24 13.66 16.38
C GLU A 226 5.25 13.97 15.25
N GLY A 227 5.72 14.01 13.99
CA GLY A 227 4.89 14.28 12.83
C GLY A 227 3.86 13.18 12.56
N ALA A 228 4.25 11.92 12.79
CA ALA A 228 3.37 10.76 12.69
C ALA A 228 2.27 10.82 13.76
N ALA A 229 2.65 11.03 15.03
CA ALA A 229 1.72 11.15 16.15
C ALA A 229 0.71 12.28 15.94
N THR A 230 1.20 13.46 15.55
CA THR A 230 0.35 14.65 15.31
C THR A 230 -0.67 14.41 14.20
N THR A 231 -0.23 13.83 13.08
CA THR A 231 -1.12 13.60 11.93
C THR A 231 -2.14 12.50 12.23
N ALA A 232 -1.72 11.39 12.86
CA ALA A 232 -2.62 10.32 13.26
C ALA A 232 -3.69 10.82 14.26
N ALA A 233 -3.29 11.62 15.25
CA ALA A 233 -4.21 12.22 16.21
C ALA A 233 -5.26 13.11 15.53
N ALA A 234 -4.83 13.95 14.58
CA ALA A 234 -5.71 14.85 13.83
C ALA A 234 -6.70 14.10 12.92
N GLN A 235 -6.32 12.92 12.42
CA GLN A 235 -7.16 12.12 11.53
C GLN A 235 -8.06 11.11 12.27
N ARG A 236 -7.72 10.78 13.53
CA ARG A 236 -8.38 9.72 14.32
C ARG A 236 -9.91 9.83 14.37
N GLY A 237 -10.44 11.05 14.53
CA GLY A 237 -11.89 11.28 14.57
C GLY A 237 -12.63 10.84 13.31
N TYR A 238 -11.96 10.79 12.16
CA TYR A 238 -12.55 10.35 10.91
C TYR A 238 -12.50 8.82 10.71
N GLY A 239 -11.81 8.09 11.59
CA GLY A 239 -11.64 6.64 11.50
C GLY A 239 -11.05 6.18 10.16
N PRO A 240 -9.89 6.71 9.72
CA PRO A 240 -9.26 6.27 8.48
C PRO A 240 -8.86 4.79 8.55
N ILE A 241 -9.10 4.04 7.47
CA ILE A 241 -8.88 2.58 7.46
C ILE A 241 -7.41 2.19 7.55
N CYS A 242 -6.50 3.06 7.10
CA CYS A 242 -5.07 2.95 7.32
C CYS A 242 -4.37 4.30 7.14
N ALA A 243 -3.16 4.42 7.68
CA ALA A 243 -2.24 5.50 7.38
C ALA A 243 -1.42 5.15 6.13
N TYR A 244 -1.64 5.89 5.04
CA TYR A 244 -0.85 5.81 3.81
C TYR A 244 0.33 6.78 3.93
N LEU A 245 1.53 6.24 4.10
CA LEU A 245 2.71 7.03 4.51
C LEU A 245 3.05 8.15 3.53
N LYS A 246 3.30 7.79 2.28
CA LYS A 246 3.59 8.69 1.18
C LYS A 246 3.45 7.93 -0.13
N ASP A 247 3.18 8.66 -1.20
CA ASP A 247 3.12 8.04 -2.51
C ASP A 247 4.50 7.61 -3.00
N GLU A 248 4.56 6.42 -3.60
CA GLU A 248 5.75 5.84 -4.24
C GLU A 248 7.00 5.87 -3.34
N THR A 249 6.89 5.35 -2.12
CA THR A 249 7.99 5.34 -1.16
C THR A 249 9.14 4.44 -1.61
N SER A 250 10.36 4.96 -1.54
CA SER A 250 11.58 4.17 -1.72
C SER A 250 12.79 4.82 -1.08
N LEU A 251 13.81 4.02 -0.82
CA LEU A 251 15.10 4.51 -0.36
C LEU A 251 15.76 5.38 -1.42
N VAL A 252 15.83 5.00 -2.68
CA VAL A 252 16.31 5.88 -3.77
C VAL A 252 15.52 5.66 -5.04
N LYS A 253 15.66 6.59 -5.99
CA LYS A 253 15.02 6.51 -7.31
C LYS A 253 15.78 5.65 -8.32
N ASN A 254 17.12 5.65 -8.28
CA ASN A 254 18.00 5.03 -9.29
C ASN A 254 19.07 4.14 -8.62
N ASP A 255 20.13 3.78 -9.36
CA ASP A 255 21.34 3.05 -8.95
C ASP A 255 22.28 3.83 -8.00
N ARG A 256 21.72 4.37 -6.92
CA ARG A 256 22.44 5.22 -5.97
C ARG A 256 22.73 4.46 -4.68
N ASP A 257 24.02 4.27 -4.38
CA ASP A 257 24.44 3.85 -3.05
C ASP A 257 24.36 5.02 -2.07
N VAL A 258 23.43 4.90 -1.13
CA VAL A 258 23.36 5.69 0.10
C VAL A 258 23.17 4.71 1.28
N CYS A 259 23.50 5.04 2.52
CA CYS A 259 23.95 6.34 3.04
C CYS A 259 25.36 6.25 3.66
N SER A 260 26.29 7.10 3.24
CA SER A 260 27.68 7.18 3.74
C SER A 260 27.86 8.08 4.97
N GLY A 261 26.77 8.60 5.53
CA GLY A 261 26.81 9.52 6.67
C GLY A 261 27.24 8.84 7.98
N PRO A 262 27.79 9.61 8.95
CA PRO A 262 28.35 9.05 10.19
C PRO A 262 27.34 8.26 11.02
N TYR A 263 26.09 8.71 11.10
CA TYR A 263 25.03 7.97 11.79
C TYR A 263 24.73 6.61 11.16
N CYS A 264 24.81 6.49 9.83
CA CYS A 264 24.66 5.20 9.15
C CYS A 264 25.88 4.32 9.34
N ALA A 265 27.09 4.88 9.32
CA ALA A 265 28.31 4.13 9.57
C ALA A 265 28.31 3.49 10.98
N GLU A 266 27.94 4.26 12.01
CA GLU A 266 27.83 3.75 13.39
C GLU A 266 26.80 2.63 13.50
N ARG A 267 25.61 2.81 12.91
CA ARG A 267 24.57 1.76 12.91
C ARG A 267 24.96 0.54 12.11
N TYR A 268 25.70 0.70 11.01
CA TYR A 268 26.17 -0.41 10.19
C TYR A 268 27.20 -1.25 10.96
N GLU A 269 28.15 -0.61 11.64
CA GLU A 269 29.08 -1.31 12.54
C GLU A 269 28.33 -2.13 13.59
N GLN A 270 27.35 -1.53 14.28
CA GLN A 270 26.53 -2.21 15.28
C GLN A 270 25.74 -3.38 14.68
N TRP A 271 25.20 -3.20 13.49
CA TRP A 271 24.47 -4.24 12.76
C TRP A 271 25.37 -5.43 12.42
N LEU A 272 26.61 -5.18 11.97
CA LEU A 272 27.59 -6.24 11.72
C LEU A 272 27.99 -6.97 13.01
N ARG A 273 28.24 -6.24 14.11
CA ARG A 273 28.56 -6.83 15.43
C ARG A 273 27.44 -7.72 15.96
N ALA A 274 26.19 -7.41 15.65
CA ALA A 274 25.04 -8.24 16.04
C ALA A 274 24.91 -9.52 15.20
N ARG A 275 25.44 -9.52 13.98
CA ARG A 275 25.25 -10.59 12.98
C ARG A 275 26.42 -11.58 12.93
N TYR A 276 27.63 -11.12 13.27
CA TYR A 276 28.83 -11.96 13.28
C TYR A 276 29.40 -12.06 14.69
N PRO A 277 29.76 -13.27 15.17
CA PRO A 277 30.26 -13.46 16.52
C PRO A 277 31.65 -12.84 16.74
N SER A 278 32.43 -12.63 15.68
CA SER A 278 33.73 -11.97 15.71
C SER A 278 34.11 -11.43 14.32
N ILE A 279 35.13 -10.57 14.26
CA ILE A 279 35.63 -10.03 12.99
C ILE A 279 36.27 -11.13 12.13
N GLU A 280 36.88 -12.14 12.77
CA GLU A 280 37.45 -13.31 12.08
C GLU A 280 36.35 -14.14 11.41
N ALA A 281 35.19 -14.28 12.05
CA ALA A 281 34.04 -14.97 11.45
C ALA A 281 33.52 -14.21 10.22
N LEU A 282 33.39 -12.88 10.32
CA LEU A 282 33.03 -12.04 9.17
C LEU A 282 34.04 -12.21 8.03
N ASN A 283 35.33 -12.09 8.33
CA ASN A 283 36.41 -12.22 7.36
C ASN A 283 36.42 -13.58 6.67
N ALA A 284 36.19 -14.67 7.41
CA ALA A 284 36.09 -16.01 6.84
C ALA A 284 34.89 -16.15 5.89
N THR A 285 33.75 -15.56 6.24
CA THR A 285 32.54 -15.57 5.41
C THR A 285 32.69 -14.72 4.14
N TRP A 286 33.35 -13.56 4.25
CA TRP A 286 33.44 -12.58 3.17
C TRP A 286 34.67 -12.78 2.28
N GLY A 287 35.68 -13.51 2.75
CA GLY A 287 36.98 -13.59 2.09
C GLY A 287 37.79 -12.29 2.23
N THR A 288 37.71 -11.64 3.39
CA THR A 288 38.36 -10.34 3.70
C THR A 288 39.33 -10.47 4.88
N ASP A 289 40.03 -9.39 5.22
CA ASP A 289 41.03 -9.34 6.30
C ASP A 289 40.92 -8.09 7.19
N TYR A 290 39.70 -7.61 7.43
CA TYR A 290 39.43 -6.45 8.28
C TYR A 290 39.90 -6.64 9.72
N ALA A 291 40.44 -5.60 10.34
CA ALA A 291 40.90 -5.65 11.73
C ALA A 291 39.78 -5.37 12.75
N ASP A 292 38.72 -4.65 12.35
CA ASP A 292 37.57 -4.32 13.20
C ASP A 292 36.29 -4.13 12.36
N PHE A 293 35.12 -4.23 13.01
CA PHE A 293 33.81 -4.03 12.40
C PHE A 293 33.56 -2.62 11.86
N SER A 294 34.36 -1.63 12.25
CA SER A 294 34.30 -0.26 11.71
C SER A 294 34.93 -0.13 10.32
N GLU A 295 35.76 -1.08 9.87
CA GLU A 295 36.52 -0.97 8.61
C GLU A 295 35.70 -1.15 7.31
N PRO A 296 34.72 -2.08 7.20
CA PRO A 296 34.00 -2.29 5.95
C PRO A 296 33.32 -1.04 5.38
N GLY A 297 32.68 -0.24 6.25
CA GLY A 297 32.09 1.05 5.91
C GLY A 297 31.14 1.06 4.71
N PHE A 298 30.96 2.25 4.14
CA PHE A 298 30.23 2.45 2.88
C PHE A 298 31.11 2.03 1.69
N VAL A 299 30.52 1.31 0.73
CA VAL A 299 31.16 1.00 -0.56
C VAL A 299 30.15 1.23 -1.68
N ALA A 300 30.59 1.87 -2.77
CA ALA A 300 29.78 2.01 -3.97
C ALA A 300 29.88 0.75 -4.83
N TYR A 301 28.80 0.37 -5.50
CA TYR A 301 28.74 -0.87 -6.30
C TYR A 301 29.80 -0.88 -7.41
N ARG A 302 30.10 0.29 -7.99
CA ARG A 302 31.11 0.45 -9.05
C ARG A 302 32.50 0.03 -8.56
N ASP A 303 32.87 0.46 -7.35
CA ASP A 303 34.15 0.11 -6.74
C ASP A 303 34.16 -1.36 -6.28
N ALA A 304 33.01 -1.86 -5.82
CA ALA A 304 32.85 -3.26 -5.39
C ALA A 304 32.97 -4.26 -6.55
N ARG A 305 32.58 -3.89 -7.78
CA ARG A 305 32.65 -4.78 -8.96
C ARG A 305 34.08 -5.19 -9.30
N GLU A 306 35.06 -4.36 -8.97
CA GLU A 306 36.48 -4.62 -9.23
C GLU A 306 37.14 -5.51 -8.16
N GLN A 307 36.43 -5.84 -7.08
CA GLN A 307 36.97 -6.61 -5.97
C GLN A 307 36.81 -8.13 -6.18
N ALA A 308 37.67 -8.91 -5.51
CA ALA A 308 37.62 -10.37 -5.55
C ALA A 308 36.38 -10.97 -4.85
N THR A 309 35.77 -10.20 -3.95
CA THR A 309 34.54 -10.53 -3.23
C THR A 309 33.59 -9.35 -3.29
N TRP A 310 32.30 -9.62 -3.43
CA TRP A 310 31.27 -8.58 -3.44
C TRP A 310 30.60 -8.42 -2.07
N ALA A 311 31.09 -9.13 -1.06
CA ALA A 311 30.47 -9.18 0.25
C ALA A 311 30.31 -7.85 0.98
N PRO A 312 31.32 -6.95 0.97
CA PRO A 312 31.15 -5.63 1.58
C PRO A 312 29.95 -4.86 1.00
N TRP A 313 29.71 -4.94 -0.31
CA TRP A 313 28.58 -4.24 -0.93
C TRP A 313 27.25 -4.94 -0.68
N LEU A 314 27.17 -6.27 -0.86
CA LEU A 314 25.95 -7.03 -0.63
C LEU A 314 25.44 -6.89 0.80
N GLU A 315 26.34 -6.99 1.78
CA GLU A 315 25.99 -6.85 3.19
C GLU A 315 25.60 -5.41 3.54
N PHE A 316 26.22 -4.41 2.89
CA PHE A 316 25.76 -3.03 3.02
C PHE A 316 24.36 -2.84 2.40
N ARG A 317 24.01 -3.49 1.28
CA ARG A 317 22.65 -3.47 0.71
C ARG A 317 21.62 -4.12 1.65
N ARG A 318 21.97 -5.26 2.26
CA ARG A 318 21.13 -5.91 3.28
C ARG A 318 20.91 -5.02 4.51
N PHE A 319 21.95 -4.32 4.96
CA PHE A 319 21.81 -3.30 6.00
C PHE A 319 20.86 -2.18 5.56
N MET A 320 20.93 -1.70 4.32
CA MET A 320 20.03 -0.64 3.84
C MET A 320 18.58 -1.12 3.68
N ASP A 321 18.33 -2.38 3.32
CA ASP A 321 16.99 -2.99 3.33
C ASP A 321 16.43 -3.09 4.75
N TRP A 322 17.25 -3.51 5.72
CA TRP A 322 16.88 -3.48 7.15
C TRP A 322 16.61 -2.06 7.65
N TYR A 323 17.51 -1.12 7.34
CA TYR A 323 17.39 0.30 7.71
C TYR A 323 16.09 0.91 7.16
N TRP A 324 15.70 0.54 5.94
CA TRP A 324 14.47 1.02 5.33
C TRP A 324 13.24 0.40 5.98
N THR A 325 13.24 -0.90 6.20
CA THR A 325 12.13 -1.59 6.90
C THR A 325 11.97 -1.07 8.32
N GLU A 326 13.06 -0.84 9.06
CA GLU A 326 13.04 -0.28 10.42
C GLU A 326 12.43 1.14 10.44
N SER A 327 12.56 1.91 9.35
CA SER A 327 11.89 3.21 9.26
C SER A 327 10.36 3.08 9.27
N VAL A 328 9.80 1.97 8.75
CA VAL A 328 8.36 1.69 8.82
C VAL A 328 7.94 1.48 10.28
N ASP A 329 8.74 0.74 11.07
CA ASP A 329 8.48 0.52 12.49
C ASP A 329 8.60 1.81 13.31
N LEU A 330 9.57 2.66 13.01
CA LEU A 330 9.72 3.99 13.62
C LEU A 330 8.50 4.88 13.33
N ILE A 331 8.03 4.88 12.09
CA ILE A 331 6.84 5.65 11.74
C ILE A 331 5.61 5.08 12.48
N ARG A 332 5.47 3.75 12.50
CA ARG A 332 4.39 3.07 13.24
C ARG A 332 4.40 3.45 14.72
N SER A 333 5.57 3.54 15.36
CA SER A 333 5.63 3.91 16.78
C SER A 333 5.05 5.30 17.02
N GLY A 334 5.35 6.27 16.16
CA GLY A 334 4.73 7.60 16.22
C GLY A 334 3.23 7.57 15.92
N MET A 335 2.78 6.84 14.90
CA MET A 335 1.35 6.72 14.59
C MET A 335 0.54 6.20 15.77
N ARG A 336 1.07 5.20 16.49
CA ARG A 336 0.41 4.59 17.66
C ARG A 336 0.27 5.55 18.85
N GLU A 337 1.06 6.61 18.94
CA GLU A 337 0.89 7.66 19.95
C GLU A 337 -0.36 8.52 19.67
N GLY A 338 -0.64 8.82 18.40
CA GLY A 338 -1.82 9.60 17.99
C GLY A 338 -3.09 8.76 17.85
N ASP A 339 -2.98 7.60 17.21
CA ASP A 339 -4.03 6.62 17.04
C ASP A 339 -3.50 5.20 17.32
N PRO A 340 -3.74 4.66 18.52
CA PRO A 340 -3.31 3.32 18.89
C PRO A 340 -3.89 2.19 18.03
N ALA A 341 -4.91 2.44 17.20
CA ALA A 341 -5.61 1.43 16.41
C ALA A 341 -5.35 1.51 14.90
N ILE A 342 -4.73 2.59 14.38
CA ILE A 342 -4.51 2.77 12.94
C ILE A 342 -3.48 1.77 12.36
N PRO A 343 -3.85 0.97 11.33
CA PRO A 343 -2.89 0.19 10.57
C PRO A 343 -1.99 1.11 9.74
N VAL A 344 -0.71 0.77 9.66
CA VAL A 344 0.23 1.47 8.76
C VAL A 344 0.38 0.70 7.45
N ALA A 345 0.16 1.40 6.34
CA ALA A 345 0.37 0.86 5.01
C ALA A 345 1.71 1.32 4.44
N TYR A 346 2.52 0.41 3.92
CA TYR A 346 3.67 0.70 3.08
C TYR A 346 3.29 0.47 1.61
N PRO A 347 2.92 1.51 0.86
CA PRO A 347 2.28 1.34 -0.45
C PRO A 347 3.26 1.50 -1.63
N ASN A 348 2.81 1.02 -2.79
CA ASN A 348 3.33 1.43 -4.11
C ASN A 348 4.80 1.10 -4.36
N THR A 349 5.18 -0.15 -4.16
CA THR A 349 6.55 -0.56 -4.42
C THR A 349 6.65 -1.09 -5.86
N PHE A 350 7.42 -0.41 -6.70
CA PHE A 350 7.54 -0.77 -8.13
C PHE A 350 8.44 -1.99 -8.36
N GLY A 351 8.15 -3.11 -7.72
CA GLY A 351 8.93 -4.34 -7.82
C GLY A 351 10.27 -4.31 -7.10
N PRO A 352 11.06 -5.39 -7.19
CA PRO A 352 12.40 -5.48 -6.61
C PRO A 352 13.36 -4.43 -7.19
N ASN A 353 14.25 -3.90 -6.36
CA ASN A 353 15.29 -2.97 -6.79
C ASN A 353 16.47 -3.01 -5.77
N PRO A 354 17.74 -3.19 -6.22
CA PRO A 354 18.91 -3.35 -5.35
C PRO A 354 19.19 -2.18 -4.41
N PHE A 355 18.65 -1.01 -4.69
CA PHE A 355 18.95 0.22 -3.96
C PHE A 355 17.75 0.77 -3.21
N ALA A 356 16.54 0.29 -3.48
CA ALA A 356 15.31 0.94 -3.05
C ALA A 356 14.83 0.58 -1.63
N GLY A 357 15.55 -0.27 -0.89
CA GLY A 357 15.12 -0.73 0.43
C GLY A 357 14.02 -1.80 0.36
N ARG A 358 13.94 -2.57 -0.73
CA ARG A 358 12.78 -3.42 -1.08
C ARG A 358 13.08 -4.90 -0.86
N ASP A 359 13.32 -5.27 0.39
CA ASP A 359 13.24 -6.67 0.82
C ASP A 359 11.78 -6.99 1.14
N TYR A 360 11.12 -7.72 0.24
CA TYR A 360 9.69 -8.02 0.35
C TYR A 360 9.36 -8.94 1.53
N TRP A 361 10.27 -9.80 1.96
CA TRP A 361 10.04 -10.61 3.17
C TRP A 361 9.99 -9.70 4.38
N GLN A 362 10.99 -8.84 4.56
CA GLN A 362 11.06 -7.89 5.67
C GLN A 362 9.87 -6.90 5.65
N LEU A 363 9.56 -6.31 4.50
CA LEU A 363 8.44 -5.37 4.35
C LEU A 363 7.09 -6.06 4.61
N ALA A 364 6.91 -7.31 4.21
CA ALA A 364 5.70 -8.08 4.51
C ALA A 364 5.55 -8.33 6.02
N GLN A 365 6.65 -8.58 6.74
CA GLN A 365 6.59 -8.73 8.21
C GLN A 365 6.22 -7.41 8.92
N ALA A 366 6.52 -6.26 8.30
CA ALA A 366 6.23 -4.94 8.86
C ALA A 366 4.88 -4.35 8.39
N SER A 367 4.15 -4.99 7.48
CA SER A 367 2.94 -4.37 6.88
C SER A 367 1.65 -4.80 7.58
N GLU A 368 0.82 -3.82 7.95
CA GLU A 368 -0.49 -4.03 8.58
C GLU A 368 -1.66 -3.79 7.61
N TYR A 369 -1.35 -3.25 6.42
CA TYR A 369 -2.25 -3.01 5.31
C TYR A 369 -1.43 -2.83 4.03
N SER A 370 -1.89 -3.32 2.89
CA SER A 370 -1.16 -3.22 1.62
C SER A 370 -1.98 -2.62 0.49
N MET A 371 -1.32 -1.77 -0.29
CA MET A 371 -1.77 -1.30 -1.61
C MET A 371 -0.68 -1.58 -2.65
N GLU A 372 -0.14 -2.80 -2.66
CA GLU A 372 0.92 -3.14 -3.61
C GLU A 372 0.41 -3.17 -5.06
N TYR A 373 1.27 -2.80 -6.02
CA TYR A 373 0.94 -2.88 -7.42
C TYR A 373 0.88 -4.34 -7.91
N MET A 374 -0.14 -4.67 -8.70
CA MET A 374 -0.17 -5.93 -9.44
C MET A 374 0.52 -5.76 -10.79
N THR A 375 1.58 -6.54 -11.00
CA THR A 375 2.39 -6.60 -12.24
C THR A 375 2.41 -8.01 -12.84
N GLU A 376 1.84 -8.98 -12.12
CA GLU A 376 1.72 -10.42 -12.44
C GLU A 376 0.74 -10.73 -13.56
N VAL A 377 -0.14 -9.77 -13.86
CA VAL A 377 -1.28 -9.93 -14.76
C VAL A 377 -1.26 -8.88 -15.84
N ARG A 378 -1.72 -9.28 -17.02
CA ARG A 378 -2.06 -8.34 -18.09
C ARG A 378 -3.09 -7.33 -17.55
N GLY A 379 -2.94 -6.07 -17.93
CA GLY A 379 -3.80 -5.00 -17.45
C GLY A 379 -3.42 -4.41 -16.09
N GLY A 380 -2.38 -4.95 -15.45
CA GLY A 380 -1.73 -4.37 -14.28
C GLY A 380 -1.02 -3.04 -14.56
N VAL A 381 -0.31 -2.50 -13.56
CA VAL A 381 0.28 -1.15 -13.61
C VAL A 381 1.48 -1.06 -14.54
N ASP A 382 2.27 -2.13 -14.53
CA ASP A 382 3.36 -2.40 -15.46
C ASP A 382 3.39 -3.92 -15.65
N SER A 383 3.06 -4.42 -16.85
CA SER A 383 3.07 -5.86 -17.13
C SER A 383 4.47 -6.42 -17.37
N ALA A 384 5.53 -5.65 -17.05
CA ALA A 384 6.89 -6.14 -17.04
C ALA A 384 7.08 -7.12 -15.88
N GLY A 385 6.83 -8.40 -16.15
CA GLY A 385 6.74 -9.44 -15.11
C GLY A 385 8.02 -9.70 -14.30
N HIS A 386 9.17 -9.10 -14.64
CA HIS A 386 10.35 -9.09 -13.76
C HIS A 386 10.11 -8.34 -12.44
N ARG A 387 9.10 -7.47 -12.38
CA ARG A 387 8.71 -6.68 -11.21
C ARG A 387 7.62 -7.31 -10.35
N MET A 388 7.22 -8.55 -10.67
CA MET A 388 6.20 -9.25 -9.90
C MET A 388 6.58 -9.37 -8.44
N ALA A 389 5.65 -9.00 -7.56
CA ALA A 389 5.88 -8.98 -6.11
C ALA A 389 4.60 -8.96 -5.26
N PHE A 390 3.41 -8.77 -5.84
CA PHE A 390 2.15 -8.81 -5.10
C PHE A 390 1.88 -10.19 -4.50
N GLU A 391 2.02 -11.26 -5.30
CA GLU A 391 1.81 -12.64 -4.82
C GLU A 391 2.69 -13.00 -3.61
N PRO A 392 4.03 -12.85 -3.65
CA PRO A 392 4.86 -13.16 -2.48
C PRO A 392 4.55 -12.23 -1.31
N PHE A 393 4.32 -10.94 -1.56
CA PHE A 393 3.99 -10.00 -0.48
C PHE A 393 2.71 -10.40 0.26
N ALA A 394 1.64 -10.68 -0.47
CA ALA A 394 0.37 -11.13 0.12
C ALA A 394 0.49 -12.48 0.83
N GLN A 395 1.34 -13.38 0.33
CA GLN A 395 1.57 -14.68 0.96
C GLN A 395 2.36 -14.58 2.28
N TRP A 396 3.29 -13.62 2.39
CA TRP A 396 4.20 -13.51 3.54
C TRP A 396 3.73 -12.56 4.63
N THR A 397 2.81 -11.66 4.33
CA THR A 397 2.14 -10.85 5.35
C THR A 397 1.32 -11.71 6.30
N ALA A 398 1.12 -11.23 7.52
CA ALA A 398 0.34 -11.94 8.52
C ALA A 398 -1.08 -12.29 8.00
N PRO A 399 -1.61 -13.50 8.28
CA PRO A 399 -2.96 -13.86 7.88
C PRO A 399 -4.00 -12.86 8.38
N GLY A 400 -4.91 -12.45 7.51
CA GLY A 400 -5.94 -11.45 7.81
C GLY A 400 -5.50 -10.00 7.60
N THR A 401 -4.24 -9.75 7.22
CA THR A 401 -3.82 -8.43 6.74
C THR A 401 -4.59 -8.05 5.47
N PRO A 402 -5.20 -6.86 5.39
CA PRO A 402 -5.93 -6.44 4.19
C PRO A 402 -4.99 -6.09 3.04
N HIS A 403 -5.32 -6.57 1.83
CA HIS A 403 -4.61 -6.27 0.59
C HIS A 403 -5.58 -5.70 -0.43
N LEU A 404 -5.40 -4.43 -0.79
CA LEU A 404 -6.18 -3.75 -1.81
C LEU A 404 -5.25 -3.23 -2.92
N PRO A 405 -4.73 -4.13 -3.78
CA PRO A 405 -3.76 -3.76 -4.80
C PRO A 405 -4.33 -2.75 -5.78
N TRP A 406 -3.44 -1.94 -6.35
CA TRP A 406 -3.83 -0.94 -7.34
C TRP A 406 -4.18 -1.56 -8.69
N VAL A 407 -5.26 -1.05 -9.29
CA VAL A 407 -5.78 -1.45 -10.59
C VAL A 407 -6.20 -0.24 -11.41
N GLY A 408 -6.41 -0.48 -12.70
CA GLY A 408 -7.12 0.44 -13.58
C GLY A 408 -6.25 1.22 -14.57
N TYR A 409 -5.00 0.82 -14.73
CA TYR A 409 -4.05 1.45 -15.66
C TYR A 409 -4.29 1.06 -17.13
N VAL A 410 -5.02 -0.03 -17.36
CA VAL A 410 -5.51 -0.43 -18.70
C VAL A 410 -7.03 -0.23 -18.79
N HIS A 411 -7.52 -0.04 -20.02
CA HIS A 411 -8.86 0.44 -20.34
C HIS A 411 -9.75 -0.60 -21.02
N GLU A 412 -9.20 -1.77 -21.36
CA GLU A 412 -9.95 -2.81 -22.06
C GLU A 412 -10.97 -3.47 -21.10
N PRO A 413 -12.23 -3.66 -21.52
CA PRO A 413 -13.25 -4.29 -20.69
C PRO A 413 -12.83 -5.64 -20.13
N GLU A 414 -12.13 -6.47 -20.91
CA GLU A 414 -11.69 -7.80 -20.51
C GLU A 414 -10.72 -7.77 -19.32
N ASP A 415 -9.86 -6.74 -19.24
CA ASP A 415 -8.94 -6.58 -18.13
C ASP A 415 -9.70 -6.11 -16.87
N ILE A 416 -10.71 -5.24 -17.01
CA ILE A 416 -11.58 -4.80 -15.90
C ILE A 416 -12.41 -5.98 -15.37
N GLU A 417 -12.89 -6.85 -16.25
CA GLU A 417 -13.61 -8.08 -15.90
C GLU A 417 -12.72 -9.09 -15.18
N PHE A 418 -11.45 -9.23 -15.60
CA PHE A 418 -10.54 -10.25 -15.11
C PHE A 418 -9.85 -9.88 -13.78
N ILE A 419 -9.30 -8.68 -13.67
CA ILE A 419 -8.34 -8.33 -12.61
C ILE A 419 -8.94 -8.40 -11.19
N PRO A 420 -10.14 -7.86 -10.89
CA PRO A 420 -10.69 -7.93 -9.54
C PRO A 420 -10.92 -9.38 -9.06
N TRP A 421 -11.34 -10.26 -9.97
CA TRP A 421 -11.53 -11.68 -9.69
C TRP A 421 -10.20 -12.40 -9.49
N TRP A 422 -9.21 -12.11 -10.34
CA TRP A 422 -7.86 -12.64 -10.17
C TRP A 422 -7.28 -12.24 -8.81
N ALA A 423 -7.32 -10.95 -8.46
CA ALA A 423 -6.80 -10.43 -7.19
C ALA A 423 -7.46 -11.15 -5.99
N SER A 424 -8.79 -11.31 -6.03
CA SER A 424 -9.57 -11.97 -4.97
C SER A 424 -9.18 -13.44 -4.78
N LEU A 425 -8.87 -14.15 -5.87
CA LEU A 425 -8.40 -15.54 -5.83
C LEU A 425 -6.94 -15.67 -5.37
N HIS A 426 -6.19 -14.56 -5.34
CA HIS A 426 -4.77 -14.49 -4.97
C HIS A 426 -4.55 -13.72 -3.67
N GLY A 427 -5.55 -13.73 -2.78
CA GLY A 427 -5.41 -13.24 -1.39
C GLY A 427 -5.78 -11.77 -1.18
N ALA A 428 -6.27 -11.06 -2.22
CA ALA A 428 -6.74 -9.70 -2.05
C ALA A 428 -8.11 -9.64 -1.36
N SER A 429 -8.25 -8.70 -0.42
CA SER A 429 -9.52 -8.37 0.23
C SER A 429 -10.24 -7.20 -0.46
N GLY A 430 -9.84 -6.89 -1.69
CA GLY A 430 -10.36 -5.76 -2.43
C GLY A 430 -9.45 -5.34 -3.57
N VAL A 431 -9.74 -4.19 -4.18
CA VAL A 431 -8.86 -3.51 -5.14
C VAL A 431 -8.93 -2.00 -4.95
N THR A 432 -7.86 -1.28 -5.29
CA THR A 432 -7.83 0.19 -5.28
C THR A 432 -7.72 0.71 -6.71
N ILE A 433 -8.68 1.50 -7.17
CA ILE A 433 -8.65 2.03 -8.54
C ILE A 433 -7.94 3.38 -8.59
N TYR A 434 -6.91 3.50 -9.42
CA TYR A 434 -6.42 4.81 -9.84
C TYR A 434 -7.24 5.24 -11.06
N GLY A 435 -8.06 6.28 -11.04
CA GLY A 435 -8.45 7.19 -9.93
C GLY A 435 -9.92 7.65 -10.05
N SER A 436 -10.44 8.38 -9.07
CA SER A 436 -11.89 8.68 -8.99
C SER A 436 -12.40 9.65 -10.07
N MET A 437 -11.65 10.72 -10.34
CA MET A 437 -11.90 11.68 -11.42
C MET A 437 -10.61 11.99 -12.20
N SER A 438 -10.78 12.48 -13.43
CA SER A 438 -9.67 12.94 -14.27
C SER A 438 -10.10 14.13 -15.11
N THR A 439 -9.24 15.14 -15.19
CA THR A 439 -9.39 16.28 -16.10
C THR A 439 -8.83 15.99 -17.49
N PHE A 440 -8.21 14.81 -17.70
CA PHE A 440 -7.73 14.38 -19.01
C PHE A 440 -8.91 13.96 -19.89
N ALA A 441 -9.29 14.81 -20.84
CA ALA A 441 -10.24 14.49 -21.88
C ALA A 441 -9.53 13.65 -22.98
N GLY A 442 -9.61 12.32 -22.88
CA GLY A 442 -9.05 11.41 -23.89
C GLY A 442 -9.28 9.93 -23.58
N ASN A 443 -8.85 9.05 -24.50
CA ASN A 443 -8.97 7.59 -24.38
C ASN A 443 -8.21 6.98 -23.18
N ALA A 444 -7.38 7.77 -22.50
CA ALA A 444 -6.57 7.35 -21.34
C ALA A 444 -7.13 7.85 -19.99
N SER A 445 -8.42 8.22 -19.93
CA SER A 445 -9.01 8.67 -18.67
C SER A 445 -9.24 7.49 -17.72
N TRP A 446 -8.67 7.58 -16.52
CA TRP A 446 -8.85 6.60 -15.44
C TRP A 446 -10.11 6.82 -14.59
N ALA A 447 -10.93 7.81 -14.97
CA ALA A 447 -12.00 8.33 -14.12
C ALA A 447 -13.18 7.37 -13.96
N GLN A 448 -13.69 7.29 -12.74
CA GLN A 448 -14.96 6.64 -12.43
C GLN A 448 -16.15 7.59 -12.58
N LEU A 449 -15.91 8.89 -12.36
CA LEU A 449 -16.88 9.96 -12.57
C LEU A 449 -16.33 10.99 -13.55
N TYR A 450 -17.19 11.52 -14.42
CA TYR A 450 -16.89 12.74 -15.17
C TYR A 450 -16.86 13.96 -14.21
N PRO A 451 -16.23 15.08 -14.61
CA PRO A 451 -16.24 16.31 -13.80
C PRO A 451 -17.65 16.89 -13.51
N ASP A 452 -18.68 16.47 -14.25
CA ASP A 452 -20.08 16.80 -13.99
C ASP A 452 -20.82 15.74 -13.13
N LEU A 453 -20.06 14.86 -12.48
CA LEU A 453 -20.50 13.81 -11.56
C LEU A 453 -21.31 12.67 -12.19
N ARG A 454 -21.41 12.62 -13.52
CA ARG A 454 -21.98 11.43 -14.18
C ARG A 454 -21.01 10.26 -14.10
N ILE A 455 -21.54 9.07 -13.81
CA ILE A 455 -20.79 7.82 -13.83
C ILE A 455 -20.27 7.54 -15.25
N THR A 456 -18.98 7.20 -15.37
CA THR A 456 -18.38 6.81 -16.65
C THR A 456 -18.76 5.37 -17.01
N LYS A 457 -18.58 4.97 -18.28
CA LYS A 457 -18.75 3.56 -18.68
C LYS A 457 -17.88 2.62 -17.86
N ARG A 458 -16.66 3.08 -17.53
CA ARG A 458 -15.70 2.37 -16.67
C ARG A 458 -16.25 2.19 -15.26
N GLY A 459 -16.77 3.26 -14.65
CA GLY A 459 -17.37 3.20 -13.31
C GLY A 459 -18.56 2.25 -13.25
N ALA A 460 -19.40 2.25 -14.30
CA ALA A 460 -20.49 1.29 -14.42
C ALA A 460 -19.97 -0.17 -14.56
N LEU A 461 -18.91 -0.40 -15.33
CA LEU A 461 -18.35 -1.73 -15.52
C LEU A 461 -17.72 -2.29 -14.24
N TYR A 462 -16.96 -1.49 -13.48
CA TYR A 462 -16.44 -1.93 -12.18
C TYR A 462 -17.57 -2.26 -11.21
N GLU A 463 -18.63 -1.47 -11.19
CA GLU A 463 -19.80 -1.73 -10.35
C GLU A 463 -20.41 -3.10 -10.67
N GLU A 464 -20.64 -3.37 -11.95
CA GLU A 464 -21.22 -4.62 -12.46
C GLU A 464 -20.33 -5.82 -12.14
N VAL A 465 -19.06 -5.79 -12.54
CA VAL A 465 -18.11 -6.91 -12.42
C VAL A 465 -17.83 -7.28 -10.97
N THR A 466 -17.78 -6.28 -10.09
CA THR A 466 -17.42 -6.51 -8.67
C THR A 466 -18.63 -6.69 -7.77
N ARG A 467 -19.86 -6.64 -8.29
CA ARG A 467 -21.09 -6.76 -7.49
C ARG A 467 -21.07 -8.01 -6.61
N ASP A 468 -20.86 -9.19 -7.22
CA ASP A 468 -20.86 -10.46 -6.48
C ASP A 468 -19.72 -10.55 -5.45
N LEU A 469 -18.55 -9.98 -5.77
CA LEU A 469 -17.43 -9.88 -4.82
C LEU A 469 -17.82 -9.05 -3.60
N ARG A 470 -18.45 -7.88 -3.82
CA ARG A 470 -18.91 -6.96 -2.78
C ARG A 470 -20.13 -7.46 -1.99
N GLU A 471 -20.98 -8.28 -2.60
CA GLU A 471 -22.25 -8.77 -2.02
C GLU A 471 -22.15 -10.17 -1.39
N GLY A 472 -20.94 -10.69 -1.21
CA GLY A 472 -20.67 -11.83 -0.31
C GLY A 472 -19.68 -12.86 -0.84
N VAL A 473 -19.51 -12.99 -2.16
CA VAL A 473 -18.54 -13.95 -2.72
C VAL A 473 -17.12 -13.60 -2.28
N GLY A 474 -16.76 -12.32 -2.28
CA GLY A 474 -15.44 -11.87 -1.82
C GLY A 474 -15.18 -12.22 -0.36
N LYS A 475 -16.20 -12.10 0.51
CA LYS A 475 -16.09 -12.52 1.91
C LYS A 475 -15.85 -14.02 2.07
N LEU A 476 -16.50 -14.83 1.24
CA LEU A 476 -16.26 -16.28 1.21
C LEU A 476 -14.83 -16.59 0.78
N LEU A 477 -14.31 -15.91 -0.25
CA LEU A 477 -12.93 -16.07 -0.71
C LEU A 477 -11.92 -15.64 0.35
N MET A 478 -12.15 -14.51 1.03
CA MET A 478 -11.30 -14.03 2.13
C MET A 478 -11.23 -15.01 3.30
N SER A 479 -12.27 -15.82 3.49
CA SER A 479 -12.35 -16.82 4.57
C SER A 479 -11.98 -18.23 4.10
N ALA A 480 -11.64 -18.41 2.81
CA ALA A 480 -11.36 -19.71 2.23
C ALA A 480 -9.92 -20.15 2.54
N GLU A 481 -9.75 -21.41 2.89
CA GLU A 481 -8.43 -22.02 3.00
C GLU A 481 -8.01 -22.59 1.63
N ARG A 482 -6.89 -22.11 1.11
CA ARG A 482 -6.31 -22.64 -0.13
C ARG A 482 -5.50 -23.90 0.19
N PRO A 483 -5.72 -25.02 -0.53
CA PRO A 483 -4.85 -26.18 -0.39
C PRO A 483 -3.41 -25.80 -0.68
N GLN A 484 -2.48 -26.21 0.18
CA GLN A 484 -1.06 -25.94 -0.02
C GLN A 484 -0.58 -26.57 -1.33
N PRO A 485 0.02 -25.78 -2.24
CA PRO A 485 0.72 -26.29 -3.40
C PRO A 485 1.89 -27.22 -3.04
N LYS A 486 2.30 -28.05 -4.00
CA LYS A 486 3.45 -28.97 -3.85
C LYS A 486 4.74 -28.48 -4.49
N ILE A 487 4.70 -27.30 -5.09
CA ILE A 487 5.85 -26.65 -5.72
C ILE A 487 6.19 -25.40 -4.92
N ALA A 488 7.42 -25.30 -4.45
CA ALA A 488 7.97 -24.07 -3.89
C ALA A 488 8.83 -23.37 -4.96
N MET A 489 8.67 -22.06 -5.11
CA MET A 489 9.49 -21.23 -5.98
C MET A 489 10.31 -20.26 -5.12
N LEU A 490 11.63 -20.33 -5.22
CA LEU A 490 12.52 -19.49 -4.42
C LEU A 490 12.45 -18.03 -4.87
N TRP A 491 12.25 -17.15 -3.91
CA TRP A 491 12.53 -15.73 -4.03
C TRP A 491 13.86 -15.43 -3.34
N SER A 492 14.89 -15.06 -4.12
CA SER A 492 16.23 -14.82 -3.55
C SER A 492 16.65 -13.36 -3.64
N GLN A 493 16.59 -12.66 -2.50
CA GLN A 493 17.08 -11.28 -2.37
C GLN A 493 18.59 -11.14 -2.69
N PRO A 494 19.52 -11.98 -2.17
CA PRO A 494 20.94 -11.82 -2.51
C PRO A 494 21.21 -12.08 -3.99
N SER A 495 20.44 -12.95 -4.65
CA SER A 495 20.61 -13.20 -6.09
C SER A 495 20.28 -11.97 -6.93
N MET A 496 19.34 -11.12 -6.48
CA MET A 496 19.09 -9.81 -7.11
C MET A 496 20.34 -8.93 -7.08
N TYR A 497 21.02 -8.85 -5.93
CA TYR A 497 22.24 -8.05 -5.80
C TYR A 497 23.39 -8.62 -6.64
N VAL A 498 23.58 -9.94 -6.62
CA VAL A 498 24.58 -10.60 -7.47
C VAL A 498 24.29 -10.35 -8.94
N GLY A 499 23.03 -10.41 -9.36
CA GLY A 499 22.62 -10.08 -10.71
C GLY A 499 23.01 -8.65 -11.10
N TRP A 500 22.88 -7.70 -10.17
CA TRP A 500 23.36 -6.33 -10.39
C TRP A 500 24.89 -6.22 -10.44
N MET A 501 25.62 -6.99 -9.62
CA MET A 501 27.09 -7.02 -9.67
C MET A 501 27.61 -7.60 -10.98
N LEU A 502 26.91 -8.57 -11.56
CA LEU A 502 27.19 -9.15 -12.87
C LEU A 502 26.81 -8.23 -14.04
N SER A 503 25.89 -7.29 -13.81
CA SER A 503 25.37 -6.40 -14.84
C SER A 503 26.40 -5.38 -15.30
N GLU A 504 26.44 -5.09 -16.59
CA GLU A 504 27.19 -3.95 -17.14
C GLU A 504 26.32 -2.67 -17.21
N PHE A 505 25.03 -2.76 -16.84
CA PHE A 505 24.11 -1.63 -16.86
C PHE A 505 24.40 -0.63 -15.73
N GLU A 506 24.16 0.65 -16.03
CA GLU A 506 24.11 1.76 -15.08
C GLU A 506 22.85 2.58 -15.36
N GLY A 507 22.24 3.13 -14.31
CA GLY A 507 20.97 3.86 -14.37
C GLY A 507 19.84 3.16 -13.60
N ASP A 508 18.59 3.41 -13.98
CA ASP A 508 17.42 2.93 -13.24
C ASP A 508 17.22 1.39 -13.35
N PRO A 509 17.43 0.61 -12.26
CA PRO A 509 17.18 -0.83 -12.25
C PRO A 509 15.69 -1.15 -12.42
N GLY A 510 14.82 -0.30 -11.89
CA GLY A 510 13.37 -0.40 -12.02
C GLY A 510 12.86 0.17 -13.33
N GLY A 511 13.72 0.41 -14.32
CA GLY A 511 13.37 0.93 -15.64
C GLY A 511 14.06 0.11 -16.73
N PRO A 512 14.94 0.71 -17.56
CA PRO A 512 15.70 -0.03 -18.59
C PRO A 512 16.64 -1.12 -18.04
N GLY A 513 17.01 -1.06 -16.76
CA GLY A 513 17.87 -2.08 -16.14
C GLY A 513 17.19 -3.45 -16.02
N GLY A 514 15.85 -3.50 -15.93
CA GLY A 514 15.07 -4.74 -15.84
C GLY A 514 14.92 -5.51 -17.16
N ARG A 515 15.80 -5.28 -18.13
CA ARG A 515 15.77 -5.92 -19.46
C ARG A 515 16.18 -7.40 -19.39
N ALA A 516 15.54 -8.24 -20.19
CA ALA A 516 15.73 -9.70 -20.14
C ALA A 516 17.13 -10.17 -20.62
N ASP A 517 17.89 -9.29 -21.27
CA ASP A 517 19.23 -9.55 -21.80
C ASP A 517 20.37 -9.20 -20.84
N ASP A 518 20.02 -8.87 -19.60
CA ASP A 518 20.94 -8.50 -18.54
C ASP A 518 20.83 -9.49 -17.38
N PRO A 519 21.93 -9.84 -16.67
CA PRO A 519 21.85 -10.76 -15.53
C PRO A 519 20.90 -10.27 -14.43
N TYR A 520 20.86 -8.96 -14.13
CA TYR A 520 19.93 -8.42 -13.16
C TYR A 520 18.47 -8.58 -13.60
N GLY A 521 18.15 -8.23 -14.84
CA GLY A 521 16.79 -8.40 -15.35
C GLY A 521 16.41 -9.87 -15.49
N SER A 522 17.32 -10.73 -15.95
CA SER A 522 17.12 -12.19 -16.09
C SER A 522 16.71 -12.85 -14.78
N HIS A 523 17.21 -12.35 -13.64
CA HIS A 523 16.80 -12.83 -12.32
C HIS A 523 15.28 -12.68 -12.09
N GLY A 524 14.70 -11.55 -12.50
CA GLY A 524 13.24 -11.35 -12.43
C GLY A 524 12.48 -12.08 -13.55
N TRP A 525 13.01 -12.09 -14.78
CA TRP A 525 12.33 -12.75 -15.91
C TRP A 525 12.31 -14.28 -15.80
N SER A 526 13.34 -14.90 -15.21
CA SER A 526 13.34 -16.34 -14.92
C SER A 526 12.18 -16.72 -13.99
N ARG A 527 11.95 -15.97 -12.90
CA ARG A 527 10.79 -16.16 -12.01
C ARG A 527 9.47 -16.12 -12.77
N MET A 528 9.30 -15.12 -13.65
CA MET A 528 8.10 -14.99 -14.47
C MET A 528 7.92 -16.17 -15.43
N ALA A 529 9.01 -16.65 -16.04
CA ALA A 529 8.98 -17.79 -16.95
C ALA A 529 8.56 -19.08 -16.24
N TRP A 530 9.14 -19.36 -15.06
CA TRP A 530 8.77 -20.51 -14.23
C TRP A 530 7.32 -20.47 -13.78
N ARG A 531 6.83 -19.30 -13.33
CA ARG A 531 5.41 -19.10 -13.04
C ARG A 531 4.52 -19.51 -14.21
N HIS A 532 4.78 -18.97 -15.41
CA HIS A 532 3.98 -19.27 -16.58
C HIS A 532 4.02 -20.77 -16.93
N LEU A 533 5.19 -21.40 -16.83
CA LEU A 533 5.35 -22.83 -17.08
C LEU A 533 4.54 -23.66 -16.08
N ILE A 534 4.61 -23.35 -14.79
CA ILE A 534 3.86 -24.08 -13.75
C ILE A 534 2.35 -23.92 -14.00
N HIS A 535 1.87 -22.70 -14.26
CA HIS A 535 0.48 -22.43 -14.57
C HIS A 535 -0.01 -23.12 -15.84
N ALA A 536 0.82 -23.20 -16.89
CA ALA A 536 0.48 -23.91 -18.13
C ALA A 536 0.23 -25.40 -17.91
N THR A 537 0.73 -25.98 -16.81
CA THR A 537 0.44 -27.36 -16.42
C THR A 537 -0.80 -27.53 -15.53
N GLY A 538 -1.49 -26.44 -15.20
CA GLY A 538 -2.64 -26.43 -14.28
C GLY A 538 -2.25 -26.64 -12.81
N ARG A 539 -0.98 -26.44 -12.46
CA ARG A 539 -0.46 -26.54 -11.08
C ARG A 539 -0.34 -25.17 -10.43
N GLN A 540 -0.30 -25.17 -9.11
CA GLN A 540 0.00 -23.99 -8.29
C GLN A 540 1.37 -24.13 -7.64
N TYR A 541 1.88 -23.03 -7.11
CA TYR A 541 3.12 -22.95 -6.35
C TYR A 541 2.96 -21.95 -5.20
N ASP A 542 3.85 -22.04 -4.22
CA ASP A 542 4.04 -21.02 -3.18
C ASP A 542 5.42 -20.37 -3.34
N TRP A 543 5.51 -19.09 -3.00
CA TRP A 543 6.77 -18.38 -2.86
C TRP A 543 7.42 -18.70 -1.53
N LEU A 544 8.71 -19.05 -1.53
CA LEU A 544 9.50 -19.12 -0.30
C LEU A 544 10.72 -18.22 -0.42
N CYS A 545 11.02 -17.47 0.64
CA CYS A 545 12.33 -16.84 0.82
C CYS A 545 13.25 -17.73 1.65
N GLU A 546 14.52 -17.37 1.75
CA GLU A 546 15.53 -18.12 2.49
C GLU A 546 15.20 -18.28 3.98
N GLU A 547 14.50 -17.32 4.59
CA GLU A 547 14.06 -17.36 5.99
C GLU A 547 13.02 -18.46 6.26
N GLN A 548 12.18 -18.78 5.29
CA GLN A 548 11.08 -19.74 5.47
C GLN A 548 11.52 -21.19 5.22
N LEU A 549 12.52 -21.39 4.36
CA LEU A 549 12.93 -22.72 3.89
C LEU A 549 13.21 -23.75 5.00
N PRO A 550 13.97 -23.43 6.08
CA PRO A 550 14.30 -24.42 7.12
C PRO A 550 13.06 -25.05 7.78
N GLY A 551 11.96 -24.31 7.88
CA GLY A 551 10.71 -24.77 8.48
C GLY A 551 9.68 -25.28 7.48
N ALA A 552 9.72 -24.80 6.23
CA ALA A 552 8.63 -25.01 5.27
C ALA A 552 8.90 -26.11 4.24
N ILE A 553 10.16 -26.38 3.87
CA ILE A 553 10.49 -27.18 2.67
C ILE A 553 9.90 -28.59 2.67
N ARG A 554 9.75 -29.21 3.85
CA ARG A 554 9.17 -30.56 4.00
C ARG A 554 7.70 -30.67 3.59
N GLY A 555 7.00 -29.55 3.40
CA GLY A 555 5.63 -29.52 2.90
C GLY A 555 5.51 -29.66 1.38
N TYR A 556 6.62 -29.53 0.66
CA TYR A 556 6.69 -29.47 -0.80
C TYR A 556 7.36 -30.71 -1.38
N ASP A 557 7.07 -30.98 -2.65
CA ASP A 557 7.66 -32.08 -3.42
C ASP A 557 8.71 -31.56 -4.42
N VAL A 558 8.62 -30.28 -4.79
CA VAL A 558 9.53 -29.63 -5.76
C VAL A 558 9.99 -28.27 -5.23
N LEU A 559 11.28 -27.99 -5.35
CA LEU A 559 11.87 -26.66 -5.14
C LEU A 559 12.47 -26.16 -6.45
N VAL A 560 12.00 -25.01 -6.92
CA VAL A 560 12.52 -24.34 -8.11
C VAL A 560 13.40 -23.16 -7.69
N LEU A 561 14.60 -23.08 -8.25
CA LEU A 561 15.64 -22.06 -8.03
C LEU A 561 15.79 -21.19 -9.29
N PRO A 562 14.89 -20.22 -9.52
CA PRO A 562 14.94 -19.33 -10.67
C PRO A 562 16.10 -18.33 -10.53
N ALA A 563 17.06 -18.39 -11.45
CA ALA A 563 18.23 -17.54 -11.58
C ALA A 563 18.84 -17.19 -10.22
N THR A 564 19.10 -18.23 -9.43
CA THR A 564 19.56 -18.14 -8.03
C THR A 564 21.09 -18.00 -8.01
N TYR A 565 21.58 -16.82 -8.40
CA TYR A 565 23.02 -16.55 -8.51
C TYR A 565 23.77 -16.58 -7.18
N ALA A 566 23.12 -16.19 -6.09
CA ALA A 566 23.66 -16.33 -4.73
C ALA A 566 22.95 -17.51 -4.05
N LEU A 567 23.70 -18.56 -3.74
CA LEU A 567 23.14 -19.75 -3.10
C LEU A 567 23.36 -19.70 -1.59
N ASP A 568 22.27 -19.42 -0.87
CA ASP A 568 22.23 -19.35 0.60
C ASP A 568 22.35 -20.74 1.22
N GLU A 569 23.08 -20.84 2.35
CA GLU A 569 23.23 -22.09 3.08
C GLU A 569 21.87 -22.71 3.45
N ARG A 570 20.87 -21.88 3.80
CA ARG A 570 19.51 -22.33 4.11
C ARG A 570 18.84 -22.97 2.91
N VAL A 571 19.14 -22.49 1.69
CA VAL A 571 18.65 -23.08 0.44
C VAL A 571 19.34 -24.42 0.19
N VAL A 572 20.65 -24.52 0.41
CA VAL A 572 21.40 -25.78 0.28
C VAL A 572 20.84 -26.85 1.24
N GLU A 573 20.65 -26.51 2.52
CA GLU A 573 20.11 -27.44 3.51
C GLU A 573 18.67 -27.86 3.21
N ALA A 574 17.87 -26.94 2.67
CA ALA A 574 16.51 -27.23 2.24
C ALA A 574 16.49 -28.18 1.03
N ALA A 575 17.37 -27.94 0.04
CA ALA A 575 17.54 -28.81 -1.11
C ALA A 575 17.98 -30.23 -0.68
N ARG A 576 19.00 -30.35 0.18
CA ARG A 576 19.44 -31.62 0.77
C ARG A 576 18.29 -32.35 1.46
N SER A 577 17.52 -31.62 2.26
CA SER A 577 16.37 -32.17 2.99
C SER A 577 15.28 -32.68 2.05
N LEU A 578 14.98 -31.95 0.97
CA LEU A 578 13.97 -32.33 -0.01
C LEU A 578 14.39 -33.57 -0.82
N LEU A 579 15.62 -33.58 -1.32
CA LEU A 579 16.18 -34.70 -2.09
C LEU A 579 16.24 -35.99 -1.25
N ALA A 580 16.59 -35.88 0.03
CA ALA A 580 16.59 -37.02 0.95
C ALA A 580 15.18 -37.63 1.16
N LEU A 581 14.12 -36.86 0.93
CA LEU A 581 12.72 -37.30 0.98
C LEU A 581 12.20 -37.79 -0.39
N GLY A 582 13.03 -37.76 -1.44
CA GLY A 582 12.64 -38.12 -2.81
C GLY A 582 11.91 -36.99 -3.56
N GLY A 583 11.98 -35.76 -3.07
CA GLY A 583 11.52 -34.58 -3.80
C GLY A 583 12.58 -34.08 -4.80
N THR A 584 12.19 -33.16 -5.68
CA THR A 584 13.02 -32.69 -6.80
C THR A 584 13.48 -31.25 -6.59
N VAL A 585 14.74 -30.96 -6.88
CA VAL A 585 15.27 -29.59 -6.91
C VAL A 585 15.63 -29.23 -8.35
N ILE A 586 15.08 -28.12 -8.84
CA ILE A 586 15.30 -27.64 -10.20
C ILE A 586 15.99 -26.29 -10.13
N ALA A 587 17.16 -26.17 -10.75
CA ALA A 587 17.86 -24.90 -10.92
C ALA A 587 18.00 -24.57 -12.40
N ASP A 588 18.02 -23.28 -12.73
CA ASP A 588 18.33 -22.81 -14.08
C ASP A 588 19.64 -22.01 -14.09
N MET A 589 19.75 -21.03 -14.99
CA MET A 589 20.99 -20.34 -15.31
C MET A 589 21.68 -19.69 -14.10
N GLY A 590 23.00 -19.93 -14.01
CA GLY A 590 23.88 -19.22 -13.08
C GLY A 590 23.72 -19.60 -11.61
N VAL A 591 23.13 -20.76 -11.29
CA VAL A 591 22.96 -21.16 -9.88
C VAL A 591 24.28 -21.13 -9.09
N GLY A 592 24.24 -20.46 -7.94
CA GLY A 592 25.32 -20.43 -6.96
C GLY A 592 26.65 -19.83 -7.42
N ILE A 593 26.66 -18.81 -8.29
CA ILE A 593 27.85 -17.99 -8.61
C ILE A 593 28.61 -17.53 -7.36
N THR A 594 27.86 -17.10 -6.35
CA THR A 594 28.40 -16.77 -5.03
C THR A 594 27.65 -17.53 -3.95
N ASN A 595 28.16 -17.49 -2.72
CA ASN A 595 27.31 -17.66 -1.55
C ASN A 595 26.35 -16.46 -1.39
N GLU A 596 25.44 -16.52 -0.41
CA GLU A 596 24.51 -15.46 -0.04
C GLU A 596 25.16 -14.14 0.36
N HIS A 597 26.45 -14.17 0.70
CA HIS A 597 27.21 -12.99 1.05
C HIS A 597 27.91 -12.36 -0.15
N GLY A 598 28.03 -13.03 -1.30
CA GLY A 598 28.70 -12.46 -2.48
C GLY A 598 30.16 -12.87 -2.63
N LEU A 599 30.60 -13.94 -1.94
CA LEU A 599 31.91 -14.56 -2.15
C LEU A 599 31.81 -15.59 -3.30
N PRO A 600 32.51 -15.39 -4.44
CA PRO A 600 32.50 -16.35 -5.55
C PRO A 600 33.11 -17.70 -5.18
N GLY A 601 32.58 -18.79 -5.75
CA GLY A 601 33.11 -20.15 -5.58
C GLY A 601 32.86 -20.80 -4.21
N ALA A 602 32.35 -20.06 -3.23
CA ALA A 602 32.07 -20.56 -1.88
C ALA A 602 30.98 -21.66 -1.80
N ARG A 603 30.36 -22.02 -2.93
CA ARG A 603 29.28 -23.01 -3.05
C ARG A 603 29.59 -24.13 -4.06
N ASP A 604 30.81 -24.20 -4.57
CA ASP A 604 31.16 -25.16 -5.62
C ASP A 604 30.98 -26.62 -5.17
N GLU A 605 31.36 -26.96 -3.93
CA GLU A 605 31.12 -28.29 -3.36
C GLU A 605 29.62 -28.65 -3.30
N ALA A 606 28.78 -27.69 -2.91
CA ALA A 606 27.33 -27.88 -2.85
C ALA A 606 26.71 -28.01 -4.25
N LEU A 607 27.24 -27.32 -5.26
CA LEU A 607 26.78 -27.44 -6.64
C LEU A 607 27.14 -28.81 -7.24
N GLU A 608 28.35 -29.29 -6.98
CA GLU A 608 28.75 -30.65 -7.39
C GLU A 608 27.88 -31.69 -6.67
N GLU A 609 27.65 -31.53 -5.37
CA GLU A 609 26.79 -32.41 -4.57
C GLU A 609 25.35 -32.44 -5.10
N LEU A 610 24.69 -31.29 -5.25
CA LEU A 610 23.26 -31.21 -5.56
C LEU A 610 22.97 -31.48 -7.04
N PHE A 611 23.79 -30.95 -7.94
CA PHE A 611 23.48 -30.95 -9.38
C PHE A 611 24.52 -31.67 -10.23
N GLY A 612 25.69 -32.03 -9.66
CA GLY A 612 26.79 -32.59 -10.44
C GLY A 612 27.44 -31.56 -11.36
N LEU A 613 27.39 -30.29 -10.96
CA LEU A 613 27.94 -29.18 -11.75
C LEU A 613 29.32 -28.78 -11.22
N GLU A 614 30.28 -28.65 -12.14
CA GLU A 614 31.59 -28.05 -11.88
C GLU A 614 31.64 -26.66 -12.53
N ARG A 615 32.14 -25.66 -11.79
CA ARG A 615 32.25 -24.30 -12.30
C ARG A 615 33.48 -24.16 -13.21
N ALA A 616 33.24 -23.91 -14.49
CA ALA A 616 34.31 -23.53 -15.43
C ALA A 616 34.61 -22.01 -15.41
N GLY A 617 33.66 -21.17 -15.01
CA GLY A 617 33.77 -19.72 -14.95
C GLY A 617 32.46 -19.03 -14.62
N THR A 618 32.42 -17.71 -14.73
CA THR A 618 31.18 -16.90 -14.61
C THR A 618 30.43 -16.93 -15.95
N PRO A 619 29.13 -17.26 -15.98
CA PRO A 619 28.34 -17.28 -17.22
C PRO A 619 28.29 -15.92 -17.90
N THR A 620 28.21 -15.91 -19.23
CA THR A 620 27.97 -14.70 -20.03
C THR A 620 26.55 -14.65 -20.60
N TRP A 621 25.97 -13.45 -20.66
CA TRP A 621 24.64 -13.21 -21.26
C TRP A 621 24.77 -12.83 -22.73
N THR A 622 25.15 -13.81 -23.56
CA THR A 622 25.29 -13.56 -25.00
C THR A 622 23.97 -13.77 -25.73
N LYS A 623 23.58 -12.81 -26.57
CA LYS A 623 22.42 -12.96 -27.47
C LYS A 623 22.62 -14.13 -28.44
N ARG A 624 21.66 -15.04 -28.50
CA ARG A 624 21.65 -16.22 -29.36
C ARG A 624 20.30 -16.37 -30.04
N GLU A 625 20.30 -16.81 -31.28
CA GLU A 625 19.11 -17.24 -32.01
C GLU A 625 18.99 -18.75 -31.88
N MET A 626 17.83 -19.23 -31.46
CA MET A 626 17.54 -20.64 -31.27
C MET A 626 16.26 -21.03 -32.00
N THR A 627 16.08 -22.32 -32.28
CA THR A 627 14.82 -22.83 -32.83
C THR A 627 14.14 -23.69 -31.77
N LEU A 628 13.05 -23.22 -31.20
CA LEU A 628 12.25 -23.98 -30.25
C LEU A 628 10.93 -24.40 -30.92
N ALA A 629 10.69 -25.71 -31.02
CA ALA A 629 9.51 -26.26 -31.70
C ALA A 629 9.28 -25.70 -33.13
N GLY A 630 10.35 -25.43 -33.87
CA GLY A 630 10.31 -24.90 -35.23
C GLY A 630 10.10 -23.38 -35.34
N LEU A 631 10.03 -22.66 -34.21
CA LEU A 631 9.96 -21.20 -34.17
C LEU A 631 11.32 -20.62 -33.79
N PRO A 632 11.82 -19.58 -34.48
CA PRO A 632 12.98 -18.84 -34.03
C PRO A 632 12.63 -18.13 -32.72
N VAL A 633 13.47 -18.31 -31.72
CA VAL A 633 13.38 -17.67 -30.41
C VAL A 633 14.74 -17.09 -30.07
N GLU A 634 14.73 -15.81 -29.71
CA GLU A 634 15.90 -15.13 -29.18
C GLU A 634 16.08 -15.49 -27.70
N VAL A 635 17.27 -15.93 -27.33
CA VAL A 635 17.63 -16.20 -25.93
C VAL A 635 18.97 -15.55 -25.58
N TYR A 636 19.24 -15.48 -24.28
CA TYR A 636 20.53 -15.04 -23.75
C TYR A 636 21.16 -16.19 -22.99
N ALA A 637 22.25 -16.72 -23.54
CA ALA A 637 22.89 -17.93 -23.06
C ALA A 637 24.41 -17.90 -23.27
N ASP A 638 25.12 -18.57 -22.37
CA ASP A 638 26.57 -18.65 -22.39
C ASP A 638 27.06 -19.52 -23.57
N ALA A 639 26.55 -20.75 -23.65
CA ALA A 639 26.86 -21.72 -24.70
C ALA A 639 26.03 -21.51 -25.98
N ALA A 640 26.53 -22.03 -27.11
CA ALA A 640 25.80 -22.13 -28.37
C ALA A 640 25.17 -23.52 -28.52
N GLY A 641 23.99 -23.60 -29.13
CA GLY A 641 23.24 -24.86 -29.31
C GLY A 641 21.96 -24.91 -28.47
N GLU A 642 21.21 -26.01 -28.57
CA GLU A 642 20.02 -26.26 -27.73
C GLU A 642 20.39 -26.43 -26.25
N PRO A 643 19.63 -25.89 -25.28
CA PRO A 643 19.92 -26.10 -23.88
C PRO A 643 19.80 -27.60 -23.56
N GLU A 644 20.83 -28.14 -22.91
CA GLU A 644 20.77 -29.49 -22.37
C GLU A 644 20.14 -29.46 -20.98
N ILE A 645 19.20 -30.37 -20.73
CA ILE A 645 18.69 -30.62 -19.38
C ILE A 645 19.54 -31.72 -18.79
N SER A 646 20.34 -31.39 -17.78
CA SER A 646 21.07 -32.38 -16.98
C SER A 646 20.21 -32.83 -15.80
N MET A 647 20.36 -34.11 -15.43
CA MET A 647 19.65 -34.70 -14.29
C MET A 647 20.64 -35.53 -13.49
N LYS A 648 20.63 -35.32 -12.17
CA LYS A 648 21.40 -36.11 -11.21
C LYS A 648 20.43 -36.78 -10.25
N GLU A 649 20.45 -38.11 -10.25
CA GLU A 649 19.64 -38.92 -9.34
C GLU A 649 20.27 -38.93 -7.94
N HIS A 650 19.45 -38.72 -6.91
CA HIS A 650 19.89 -38.81 -5.52
C HIS A 650 19.44 -40.13 -4.87
N PRO A 651 20.11 -40.60 -3.80
CA PRO A 651 19.74 -41.86 -3.12
C PRO A 651 18.29 -41.93 -2.63
N GLY A 652 17.64 -40.77 -2.42
CA GLY A 652 16.22 -40.68 -2.07
C GLY A 652 15.24 -40.91 -3.22
N GLY A 653 15.74 -41.02 -4.46
CA GLY A 653 14.94 -41.22 -5.68
C GLY A 653 14.34 -39.92 -6.26
N GLY A 654 14.92 -38.78 -5.91
CA GLY A 654 14.52 -37.44 -6.38
C GLY A 654 15.61 -36.72 -7.16
#